data_AF-A0A1I2AKU8-F1
#
_entry.id   AF-A0A1I2AKU8-F1
#
_cell.length_a   1.000
_cell.length_b   1.000
_cell.length_c   1.000
_cell.angle_alpha   90.00
_cell.angle_beta   90.00
_cell.angle_gamma   90.00
#
_symmetry.space_group_name_H-M   'P 1'
#
loop_
_entity.id
_entity.type
_entity.pdbx_description
1 polymer ?
#
loop_
_entity_poly.entity_id
_entity_poly.type
_entity_poly.pdbx_seq_one_letter_code
_entity_poly.pdbx_strand_id
1 'polypeptide(L)'
;MTDPSHAPPRLARVPLQADDQAHALLIVQEDGRAIEPAGGLRQVLGFVPDGAGGWVGAAQAGDGRWGYLDGQGAWRVPATLDDARSFSADGVARFCDQGRWGFLDLSGRVTIAPFFSAARPMRGGVAAVQTAPDTWRILRHGGDFASDGAFEDLGAFAACGLARARSHGAFGYVDRTGHWAIAPQLQRARDFAEQPVAVASIDGHTYGLLDAEGAWVLPPRYPRIDAFNDDGLAFFAEADEWQDGHGYLDTQGRVALRGGAYLSPQMACGRVADHSEEDGSVRYLAAPGPATADASAAIAALSPPWSYGTDFRRAGCMAVVRRASAALQVEASERGMGLVAPGPARGAWGLLHADGRFVPAPGDVLEPLTGADGWLAPLQPGTALVPFHTTDGQLAWIDGEGTSVWRAHYDGQQAALLDADGRPLWHSAPREACWPPRPFFHAPLVDHLQSLASADQIGVLAHTLAATAEQRLHALAAGQPPASATEEADRQATTVSRCVLRATLSEAHQAAYAFLVPERERLLREGRRVLAQRLGQRHGTPDQHPDHAAPADCGAGEDLLAWAVPPSQALPGDDAERPEGATALWLSLHARRSEASPTEEGEAWWELWLMAAPDRNALRAAQAARAATLRPVPATAREAEAAPQAARPAPQPLPPPLSLPREETAAPRVPVFHVVLPPLTPTVNAAGASSTATATSARKPPEQNAPRSPAAPRPQTSQSRKPQHQPPDLALMVHFVLSVVALACHVSVALTAWNEAGPLAGLGTLVLMGFAELYWAWRFVFHTPESLVLAAAALLVVLYLFAWFPLYRRMGQSFSAHGAAA
;
A
#
# COMPACT_ATOMS: atom_id res chain seq x y z
N MET A 1 9.74 -43.24 -5.86
CA MET A 1 9.30 -42.91 -7.23
C MET A 1 7.79 -42.87 -7.20
N THR A 2 7.20 -41.68 -7.21
CA THR A 2 5.77 -41.50 -7.49
C THR A 2 5.55 -41.61 -9.00
N ASP A 3 4.39 -42.12 -9.40
CA ASP A 3 3.97 -42.17 -10.79
C ASP A 3 3.81 -40.73 -11.33
N PRO A 4 4.45 -40.34 -12.45
CA PRO A 4 4.33 -39.00 -13.04
C PRO A 4 2.97 -38.73 -13.71
N SER A 5 1.95 -39.55 -13.46
CA SER A 5 0.55 -39.29 -13.82
C SER A 5 -0.29 -38.67 -12.69
N HIS A 6 0.32 -38.38 -11.54
CA HIS A 6 -0.36 -37.90 -10.33
C HIS A 6 0.34 -36.69 -9.66
N ALA A 7 0.81 -35.70 -10.42
CA ALA A 7 1.12 -34.40 -9.82
C ALA A 7 -0.19 -33.65 -9.41
N PRO A 8 -0.17 -32.83 -8.35
CA PRO A 8 -1.28 -31.93 -8.06
C PRO A 8 -1.41 -30.88 -9.17
N PRO A 9 -2.65 -30.48 -9.55
CA PRO A 9 -2.86 -29.41 -10.51
C PRO A 9 -2.29 -28.10 -9.96
N ARG A 10 -1.63 -27.34 -10.83
CA ARG A 10 -1.01 -26.06 -10.49
C ARG A 10 -1.98 -24.91 -10.74
N LEU A 11 -1.73 -23.76 -10.14
CA LEU A 11 -2.60 -22.59 -10.20
C LEU A 11 -1.88 -21.41 -10.88
N ALA A 12 -2.47 -20.87 -11.94
CA ALA A 12 -1.97 -19.69 -12.64
C ALA A 12 -2.91 -18.50 -12.41
N ARG A 13 -2.46 -17.47 -11.69
CA ARG A 13 -3.17 -16.20 -11.56
C ARG A 13 -2.68 -15.24 -12.65
N VAL A 14 -3.46 -15.09 -13.72
CA VAL A 14 -3.15 -14.20 -14.85
C VAL A 14 -3.86 -12.86 -14.64
N PRO A 15 -3.14 -11.75 -14.38
CA PRO A 15 -3.75 -10.42 -14.32
C PRO A 15 -4.43 -10.05 -15.64
N LEU A 16 -5.52 -9.28 -15.59
CA LEU A 16 -6.29 -8.85 -16.75
C LEU A 16 -6.51 -7.33 -16.81
N GLN A 17 -5.94 -6.58 -15.86
CA GLN A 17 -5.86 -5.11 -15.83
C GLN A 17 -4.55 -4.69 -15.16
N ALA A 18 -4.05 -3.51 -15.54
CA ALA A 18 -2.80 -2.97 -15.02
C ALA A 18 -2.86 -2.51 -13.55
N ASP A 19 -4.05 -2.42 -12.95
CA ASP A 19 -4.29 -2.14 -11.53
C ASP A 19 -4.45 -3.41 -10.68
N ASP A 20 -4.26 -4.59 -11.30
CA ASP A 20 -4.39 -5.94 -10.73
C ASP A 20 -5.77 -6.24 -10.08
N GLN A 21 -6.77 -5.37 -10.27
CA GLN A 21 -8.11 -5.52 -9.68
C GLN A 21 -8.92 -6.65 -10.34
N ALA A 22 -8.58 -7.01 -11.59
CA ALA A 22 -9.14 -8.16 -12.28
C ALA A 22 -8.02 -9.12 -12.72
N HIS A 23 -8.27 -10.41 -12.50
CA HIS A 23 -7.40 -11.51 -12.90
C HIS A 23 -8.26 -12.74 -13.23
N ALA A 24 -7.72 -13.66 -14.03
CA ALA A 24 -8.22 -15.02 -14.13
C ALA A 24 -7.36 -15.92 -13.23
N LEU A 25 -7.99 -16.78 -12.42
CA LEU A 25 -7.31 -17.84 -11.68
C LEU A 25 -7.62 -19.18 -12.34
N LEU A 26 -6.61 -19.77 -12.96
CA LEU A 26 -6.69 -20.94 -13.81
C LEU A 26 -6.14 -22.17 -13.08
N ILE A 27 -6.80 -23.31 -13.28
CA ILE A 27 -6.33 -24.63 -12.83
C ILE A 27 -5.60 -25.27 -14.01
N VAL A 28 -4.28 -25.42 -13.90
CA VAL A 28 -3.42 -25.95 -14.96
C VAL A 28 -3.04 -27.40 -14.65
N GLN A 29 -3.47 -28.31 -15.51
CA GLN A 29 -3.15 -29.74 -15.43
C GLN A 29 -1.69 -30.02 -15.75
N GLU A 30 -1.22 -31.21 -15.38
CA GLU A 30 0.08 -31.75 -15.80
C GLU A 30 0.16 -31.96 -17.34
N ASP A 31 -0.97 -32.29 -17.98
CA ASP A 31 -1.08 -32.41 -19.45
C ASP A 31 -1.08 -31.08 -20.22
N GLY A 32 -0.92 -29.95 -19.51
CA GLY A 32 -0.88 -28.60 -20.07
C GLY A 32 -2.23 -27.90 -20.18
N ARG A 33 -3.39 -28.58 -20.06
CA ARG A 33 -4.68 -27.87 -20.13
C ARG A 33 -4.85 -26.89 -18.98
N ALA A 34 -5.12 -25.63 -19.31
CA ALA A 34 -5.54 -24.61 -18.36
C ALA A 34 -7.06 -24.46 -18.36
N ILE A 35 -7.67 -24.50 -17.18
CA ILE A 35 -9.13 -24.51 -16.99
C ILE A 35 -9.53 -23.27 -16.18
N GLU A 36 -10.46 -22.49 -16.72
CA GLU A 36 -11.15 -21.41 -16.00
C GLU A 36 -12.56 -21.88 -15.63
N PRO A 37 -12.86 -22.15 -14.34
CA PRO A 37 -14.20 -22.55 -13.94
C PRO A 37 -15.26 -21.47 -14.21
N ALA A 38 -16.46 -21.90 -14.59
CA ALA A 38 -17.56 -20.99 -14.90
C ALA A 38 -17.89 -20.08 -13.70
N GLY A 39 -17.97 -18.76 -13.96
CA GLY A 39 -18.12 -17.73 -12.93
C GLY A 39 -16.79 -17.19 -12.36
N GLY A 40 -15.66 -17.77 -12.76
CA GLY A 40 -14.33 -17.39 -12.30
C GLY A 40 -14.02 -17.85 -10.87
N LEU A 41 -12.73 -17.83 -10.51
CA LEU A 41 -12.25 -18.12 -9.16
C LEU A 41 -11.52 -16.90 -8.59
N ARG A 42 -11.68 -16.66 -7.29
CA ARG A 42 -10.87 -15.71 -6.51
C ARG A 42 -9.66 -16.38 -5.86
N GLN A 43 -9.85 -17.60 -5.34
CA GLN A 43 -8.81 -18.39 -4.67
C GLN A 43 -9.19 -19.86 -4.58
N VAL A 44 -8.18 -20.71 -4.45
CA VAL A 44 -8.28 -22.13 -4.07
C VAL A 44 -7.30 -22.36 -2.92
N LEU A 45 -7.74 -22.96 -1.82
CA LEU A 45 -6.91 -23.15 -0.62
C LEU A 45 -5.83 -24.25 -0.76
N GLY A 46 -5.73 -24.86 -1.94
CA GLY A 46 -4.91 -26.03 -2.23
C GLY A 46 -5.77 -27.26 -2.57
N PHE A 47 -5.15 -28.19 -3.30
CA PHE A 47 -5.74 -29.48 -3.66
C PHE A 47 -5.20 -30.59 -2.77
N VAL A 48 -6.07 -31.52 -2.39
CA VAL A 48 -5.71 -32.79 -1.74
C VAL A 48 -6.14 -33.97 -2.62
N PRO A 49 -5.49 -35.14 -2.51
CA PRO A 49 -5.96 -36.35 -3.18
C PRO A 49 -7.37 -36.71 -2.69
N ASP A 50 -8.25 -37.11 -3.61
CA ASP A 50 -9.65 -37.42 -3.28
C ASP A 50 -9.91 -38.88 -2.88
N GLY A 51 -8.86 -39.72 -2.88
CA GLY A 51 -8.94 -41.16 -2.62
C GLY A 51 -9.39 -42.01 -3.82
N ALA A 52 -9.73 -41.40 -4.95
CA ALA A 52 -10.16 -42.04 -6.20
C ALA A 52 -9.18 -41.81 -7.38
N GLY A 53 -7.99 -41.24 -7.09
CA GLY A 53 -6.98 -40.89 -8.09
C GLY A 53 -7.13 -39.47 -8.66
N GLY A 54 -8.12 -38.71 -8.20
CA GLY A 54 -8.32 -37.30 -8.53
C GLY A 54 -7.88 -36.36 -7.41
N TRP A 55 -8.27 -35.11 -7.57
CA TRP A 55 -7.95 -34.01 -6.67
C TRP A 55 -9.22 -33.26 -6.29
N VAL A 56 -9.28 -32.73 -5.06
CA VAL A 56 -10.36 -31.87 -4.58
C VAL A 56 -9.82 -30.73 -3.74
N GLY A 57 -10.39 -29.53 -3.86
CA GLY A 57 -9.96 -28.34 -3.14
C GLY A 57 -11.14 -27.45 -2.73
N ALA A 58 -11.01 -26.80 -1.58
CA ALA A 58 -11.93 -25.72 -1.17
C ALA A 58 -11.60 -24.45 -1.97
N ALA A 59 -12.61 -23.86 -2.59
CA ALA A 59 -12.43 -22.75 -3.52
C ALA A 59 -13.51 -21.67 -3.36
N GLN A 60 -13.15 -20.44 -3.68
CA GLN A 60 -14.04 -19.28 -3.67
C GLN A 60 -14.28 -18.80 -5.11
N ALA A 61 -15.55 -18.72 -5.51
CA ALA A 61 -15.95 -18.26 -6.83
C ALA A 61 -15.84 -16.73 -6.99
N GLY A 62 -15.97 -16.22 -8.22
CA GLY A 62 -15.90 -14.80 -8.56
C GLY A 62 -16.87 -13.90 -7.78
N ASP A 63 -18.02 -14.43 -7.36
CA ASP A 63 -19.00 -13.71 -6.53
C ASP A 63 -18.64 -13.66 -5.02
N GLY A 64 -17.64 -14.44 -4.59
CA GLY A 64 -17.21 -14.54 -3.20
C GLY A 64 -17.83 -15.69 -2.41
N ARG A 65 -18.73 -16.50 -2.99
CA ARG A 65 -19.26 -17.72 -2.35
C ARG A 65 -18.24 -18.84 -2.38
N TRP A 66 -18.36 -19.75 -1.42
CA TRP A 66 -17.46 -20.90 -1.27
C TRP A 66 -18.09 -22.20 -1.76
N GLY A 67 -17.26 -23.13 -2.21
CA GLY A 67 -17.63 -24.48 -2.58
C GLY A 67 -16.40 -25.40 -2.60
N TYR A 68 -16.59 -26.60 -3.15
CA TYR A 68 -15.52 -27.59 -3.33
C TYR A 68 -15.49 -28.03 -4.80
N LEU A 69 -14.35 -27.88 -5.45
CA LEU A 69 -14.14 -28.25 -6.86
C LEU A 69 -13.06 -29.31 -7.00
N ASP A 70 -13.14 -30.08 -8.08
CA ASP A 70 -12.14 -31.07 -8.43
C ASP A 70 -10.97 -30.49 -9.22
N GLY A 71 -9.94 -31.31 -9.43
CA GLY A 71 -8.78 -30.94 -10.25
C GLY A 71 -9.13 -30.54 -11.69
N GLN A 72 -10.32 -30.90 -12.19
CA GLN A 72 -10.81 -30.58 -13.53
C GLN A 72 -11.68 -29.31 -13.54
N GLY A 73 -11.77 -28.60 -12.41
CA GLY A 73 -12.53 -27.35 -12.28
C GLY A 73 -14.04 -27.53 -12.15
N ALA A 74 -14.54 -28.75 -12.01
CA ALA A 74 -15.95 -29.01 -11.79
C ALA A 74 -16.30 -28.93 -10.30
N TRP A 75 -17.37 -28.20 -9.96
CA TRP A 75 -17.85 -28.08 -8.59
C TRP A 75 -18.50 -29.40 -8.13
N ARG A 76 -17.85 -30.12 -7.20
CA ARG A 76 -18.44 -31.24 -6.45
C ARG A 76 -19.49 -30.75 -5.46
N VAL A 77 -19.19 -29.62 -4.83
CA VAL A 77 -20.13 -28.83 -4.02
C VAL A 77 -20.19 -27.45 -4.65
N PRO A 78 -21.35 -27.01 -5.19
CA PRO A 78 -21.51 -25.70 -5.80
C PRO A 78 -21.02 -24.56 -4.90
N ALA A 79 -20.63 -23.44 -5.54
CA ALA A 79 -20.24 -22.21 -4.84
C ALA A 79 -21.47 -21.50 -4.22
N THR A 80 -22.07 -22.11 -3.21
CA THR A 80 -23.27 -21.62 -2.52
C THR A 80 -23.07 -21.46 -1.02
N LEU A 81 -21.88 -21.75 -0.49
CA LEU A 81 -21.55 -21.73 0.93
C LEU A 81 -21.04 -20.35 1.38
N ASP A 82 -21.18 -20.05 2.68
CA ASP A 82 -20.67 -18.81 3.29
C ASP A 82 -19.15 -18.86 3.50
N ASP A 83 -18.62 -20.03 3.85
CA ASP A 83 -17.20 -20.29 4.12
C ASP A 83 -16.91 -21.79 3.86
N ALA A 84 -15.71 -22.12 3.39
CA ALA A 84 -15.24 -23.49 3.23
C ALA A 84 -13.75 -23.58 3.59
N ARG A 85 -13.34 -24.69 4.21
CA ARG A 85 -11.96 -24.91 4.64
C ARG A 85 -11.39 -26.18 4.02
N SER A 86 -10.07 -26.25 3.94
CA SER A 86 -9.34 -27.42 3.44
C SER A 86 -9.67 -28.68 4.26
N PHE A 87 -9.59 -29.84 3.61
CA PHE A 87 -9.72 -31.13 4.26
C PHE A 87 -8.60 -31.36 5.27
N SER A 88 -8.91 -32.03 6.37
CA SER A 88 -7.91 -32.55 7.29
C SER A 88 -7.35 -33.90 6.82
N ALA A 89 -6.36 -34.42 7.55
CA ALA A 89 -5.81 -35.75 7.32
C ALA A 89 -6.86 -36.89 7.46
N ASP A 90 -7.98 -36.64 8.14
CA ASP A 90 -9.11 -37.57 8.25
C ASP A 90 -10.01 -37.60 6.98
N GLY A 91 -9.70 -36.80 5.95
CA GLY A 91 -10.50 -36.73 4.72
C GLY A 91 -11.82 -35.96 4.88
N VAL A 92 -11.94 -35.13 5.92
CA VAL A 92 -13.13 -34.35 6.25
C VAL A 92 -12.81 -32.86 6.26
N ALA A 93 -13.67 -32.05 5.66
CA ALA A 93 -13.59 -30.60 5.68
C ALA A 93 -14.76 -29.99 6.47
N ARG A 94 -14.50 -28.87 7.15
CA ARG A 94 -15.56 -28.05 7.77
C ARG A 94 -16.00 -26.95 6.80
N PHE A 95 -17.31 -26.73 6.72
CA PHE A 95 -17.91 -25.70 5.87
C PHE A 95 -18.97 -24.92 6.65
N CYS A 96 -19.30 -23.71 6.19
CA CYS A 96 -20.33 -22.86 6.77
C CYS A 96 -21.44 -22.61 5.73
N ASP A 97 -22.68 -22.86 6.13
CA ASP A 97 -23.87 -22.52 5.35
C ASP A 97 -24.89 -21.84 6.27
N GLN A 98 -25.46 -20.73 5.82
CA GLN A 98 -26.39 -19.86 6.57
C GLN A 98 -25.86 -19.49 7.98
N GLY A 99 -24.57 -19.19 8.09
CA GLY A 99 -23.88 -18.85 9.33
C GLY A 99 -23.67 -20.03 10.29
N ARG A 100 -23.88 -21.28 9.86
CA ARG A 100 -23.72 -22.49 10.70
C ARG A 100 -22.72 -23.46 10.10
N TRP A 101 -21.85 -23.99 10.95
CA TRP A 101 -20.79 -24.91 10.57
C TRP A 101 -21.26 -26.37 10.57
N GLY A 102 -20.87 -27.10 9.53
CA GLY A 102 -21.05 -28.54 9.34
C GLY A 102 -19.77 -29.18 8.78
N PHE A 103 -19.84 -30.47 8.44
CA PHE A 103 -18.73 -31.25 7.92
C PHE A 103 -19.12 -32.08 6.69
N LEU A 104 -18.17 -32.25 5.76
CA LEU A 104 -18.33 -33.05 4.55
C LEU A 104 -17.06 -33.87 4.22
N ASP A 105 -17.23 -34.96 3.48
CA ASP A 105 -16.14 -35.84 3.04
C ASP A 105 -15.55 -35.43 1.67
N LEU A 106 -14.46 -36.08 1.25
CA LEU A 106 -13.76 -35.84 -0.04
C LEU A 106 -14.64 -35.97 -1.30
N SER A 107 -15.81 -36.62 -1.20
CA SER A 107 -16.78 -36.71 -2.30
C SER A 107 -17.69 -35.47 -2.40
N GLY A 108 -17.63 -34.57 -1.41
CA GLY A 108 -18.53 -33.43 -1.27
C GLY A 108 -19.82 -33.75 -0.50
N ARG A 109 -19.99 -34.98 -0.02
CA ARG A 109 -21.17 -35.40 0.74
C ARG A 109 -21.09 -34.87 2.16
N VAL A 110 -22.13 -34.15 2.58
CA VAL A 110 -22.32 -33.70 3.96
C VAL A 110 -22.41 -34.91 4.89
N THR A 111 -21.45 -35.05 5.79
CA THR A 111 -21.40 -36.08 6.83
C THR A 111 -22.07 -35.60 8.12
N ILE A 112 -21.99 -34.30 8.41
CA ILE A 112 -22.63 -33.66 9.55
C ILE A 112 -23.25 -32.34 9.08
N ALA A 113 -24.57 -32.21 9.20
CA ALA A 113 -25.32 -31.05 8.74
C ALA A 113 -24.85 -29.73 9.43
N PRO A 114 -24.97 -28.57 8.75
CA PRO A 114 -24.57 -27.29 9.33
C PRO A 114 -25.45 -26.95 10.53
N PHE A 115 -24.84 -26.98 11.73
CA PHE A 115 -25.56 -26.80 13.00
C PHE A 115 -24.76 -26.02 14.05
N PHE A 116 -23.42 -25.94 13.96
CA PHE A 116 -22.61 -25.32 15.03
C PHE A 116 -22.39 -23.82 14.78
N SER A 117 -22.23 -23.00 15.81
CA SER A 117 -21.87 -21.58 15.61
C SER A 117 -20.41 -21.42 15.19
N ALA A 118 -19.56 -22.37 15.58
CA ALA A 118 -18.18 -22.49 15.14
C ALA A 118 -17.73 -23.96 15.15
N ALA A 119 -16.72 -24.29 14.35
CA ALA A 119 -16.08 -25.60 14.32
C ALA A 119 -14.57 -25.46 14.11
N ARG A 120 -13.77 -26.35 14.71
CA ARG A 120 -12.35 -26.57 14.42
C ARG A 120 -12.18 -27.72 13.41
N PRO A 121 -11.01 -27.87 12.77
CA PRO A 121 -10.75 -29.03 11.91
C PRO A 121 -10.93 -30.35 12.69
N MET A 122 -11.43 -31.38 12.02
CA MET A 122 -11.45 -32.73 12.57
C MET A 122 -10.04 -33.32 12.49
N ARG A 123 -9.51 -33.84 13.60
CA ARG A 123 -8.17 -34.44 13.67
C ARG A 123 -8.17 -35.69 14.54
N GLY A 124 -7.93 -36.86 13.94
CA GLY A 124 -7.95 -38.14 14.63
C GLY A 124 -9.36 -38.53 15.10
N GLY A 125 -10.34 -38.41 14.20
CA GLY A 125 -11.74 -38.81 14.41
C GLY A 125 -12.59 -37.90 15.32
N VAL A 126 -12.04 -36.77 15.80
CA VAL A 126 -12.76 -35.79 16.65
C VAL A 126 -12.54 -34.34 16.20
N ALA A 127 -13.51 -33.48 16.48
CA ALA A 127 -13.46 -32.05 16.23
C ALA A 127 -14.03 -31.27 17.43
N ALA A 128 -13.50 -30.08 17.69
CA ALA A 128 -14.11 -29.14 18.64
C ALA A 128 -15.18 -28.31 17.93
N VAL A 129 -16.39 -28.25 18.51
CA VAL A 129 -17.53 -27.49 17.97
C VAL A 129 -18.21 -26.66 19.04
N GLN A 130 -18.70 -25.48 18.66
CA GLN A 130 -19.41 -24.59 19.56
C GLN A 130 -20.93 -24.82 19.42
N THR A 131 -21.58 -25.20 20.52
CA THR A 131 -23.01 -25.53 20.57
C THR A 131 -23.87 -24.40 21.13
N ALA A 132 -23.27 -23.48 21.89
CA ALA A 132 -23.87 -22.26 22.44
C ALA A 132 -22.75 -21.23 22.72
N PRO A 133 -23.06 -19.95 23.00
CA PRO A 133 -22.06 -18.98 23.45
C PRO A 133 -21.21 -19.54 24.58
N ASP A 134 -19.89 -19.37 24.48
CA ASP A 134 -18.87 -19.89 25.41
C ASP A 134 -19.08 -21.37 25.82
N THR A 135 -19.63 -22.18 24.91
CA THR A 135 -19.90 -23.60 25.14
C THR A 135 -19.40 -24.44 23.96
N TRP A 136 -18.19 -24.98 24.12
CA TRP A 136 -17.55 -25.90 23.20
C TRP A 136 -17.67 -27.35 23.67
N ARG A 137 -17.90 -28.27 22.73
CA ARG A 137 -17.97 -29.72 22.96
C ARG A 137 -17.11 -30.46 21.95
N ILE A 138 -16.75 -31.70 22.28
CA ILE A 138 -16.00 -32.61 21.41
C ILE A 138 -16.99 -33.44 20.61
N LEU A 139 -16.98 -33.29 19.29
CA LEU A 139 -17.79 -34.02 18.32
C LEU A 139 -16.95 -35.15 17.71
N ARG A 140 -17.48 -36.37 17.63
CA ARG A 140 -16.87 -37.48 16.90
C ARG A 140 -17.24 -37.43 15.41
N HIS A 141 -16.46 -38.11 14.58
CA HIS A 141 -16.76 -38.30 13.15
C HIS A 141 -18.17 -38.90 12.91
N GLY A 142 -18.72 -39.68 13.85
CA GLY A 142 -20.08 -40.22 13.78
C GLY A 142 -21.21 -39.20 13.96
N GLY A 143 -20.91 -37.97 14.38
CA GLY A 143 -21.89 -36.94 14.71
C GLY A 143 -22.37 -36.95 16.18
N ASP A 144 -21.95 -37.94 16.97
CA ASP A 144 -22.18 -38.00 18.42
C ASP A 144 -21.13 -37.19 19.20
N PHE A 145 -21.49 -36.73 20.41
CA PHE A 145 -20.53 -36.06 21.30
C PHE A 145 -19.69 -37.07 22.06
N ALA A 146 -18.39 -36.79 22.22
CA ALA A 146 -17.45 -37.70 22.86
C ALA A 146 -17.72 -37.93 24.35
N SER A 147 -18.31 -36.93 25.02
CA SER A 147 -18.79 -36.94 26.40
C SER A 147 -19.75 -35.77 26.65
N ASP A 148 -20.32 -35.69 27.85
CA ASP A 148 -21.10 -34.55 28.34
C ASP A 148 -20.26 -33.36 28.82
N GLY A 149 -18.93 -33.44 28.68
CA GLY A 149 -18.03 -32.33 28.94
C GLY A 149 -18.31 -31.13 28.02
N ALA A 150 -18.24 -29.93 28.61
CA ALA A 150 -18.31 -28.66 27.91
C ALA A 150 -17.21 -27.71 28.43
N PHE A 151 -16.71 -26.84 27.55
CA PHE A 151 -15.56 -25.97 27.79
C PHE A 151 -15.87 -24.54 27.34
N GLU A 152 -15.28 -23.55 28.00
CA GLU A 152 -15.47 -22.12 27.63
C GLU A 152 -14.83 -21.81 26.27
N ASP A 153 -13.70 -22.45 25.99
CA ASP A 153 -13.00 -22.46 24.70
C ASP A 153 -12.37 -23.83 24.49
N LEU A 154 -12.26 -24.26 23.22
CA LEU A 154 -11.63 -25.50 22.82
C LEU A 154 -10.90 -25.32 21.47
N GLY A 155 -9.60 -25.61 21.48
CA GLY A 155 -8.70 -25.58 20.33
C GLY A 155 -8.89 -26.77 19.38
N ALA A 156 -8.02 -26.87 18.38
CA ALA A 156 -7.96 -28.07 17.56
C ALA A 156 -7.26 -29.21 18.31
N PHE A 157 -7.57 -30.47 17.96
CA PHE A 157 -6.83 -31.63 18.46
C PHE A 157 -5.52 -31.77 17.69
N ALA A 158 -4.39 -31.81 18.41
CA ALA A 158 -3.08 -32.07 17.83
C ALA A 158 -2.86 -33.57 17.53
N ALA A 159 -1.74 -33.91 16.89
CA ALA A 159 -1.39 -35.31 16.57
C ALA A 159 -1.35 -36.20 17.83
N CYS A 160 -0.77 -35.69 18.92
CA CYS A 160 -0.74 -36.33 20.24
C CYS A 160 -2.13 -36.63 20.84
N GLY A 161 -3.20 -36.00 20.32
CA GLY A 161 -4.57 -36.22 20.76
C GLY A 161 -5.04 -35.33 21.90
N LEU A 162 -4.25 -34.32 22.25
CA LEU A 162 -4.63 -33.27 23.17
C LEU A 162 -5.16 -32.04 22.42
N ALA A 163 -6.12 -31.34 23.02
CA ALA A 163 -6.58 -30.02 22.61
C ALA A 163 -6.49 -29.05 23.78
N ARG A 164 -6.07 -27.81 23.52
CA ARG A 164 -6.12 -26.72 24.49
C ARG A 164 -7.58 -26.44 24.84
N ALA A 165 -7.92 -26.37 26.13
CA ALA A 165 -9.27 -26.06 26.58
C ALA A 165 -9.26 -25.04 27.72
N ARG A 166 -10.32 -24.22 27.83
CA ARG A 166 -10.51 -23.26 28.92
C ARG A 166 -11.66 -23.66 29.83
N SER A 167 -11.47 -23.53 31.14
CA SER A 167 -12.51 -23.67 32.15
C SER A 167 -12.21 -22.78 33.35
N HIS A 168 -13.22 -22.08 33.85
CA HIS A 168 -13.14 -21.09 34.92
C HIS A 168 -12.05 -20.02 34.66
N GLY A 169 -11.93 -19.57 33.41
CA GLY A 169 -10.96 -18.57 32.98
C GLY A 169 -9.51 -19.06 32.81
N ALA A 170 -9.15 -20.27 33.25
CA ALA A 170 -7.81 -20.84 33.10
C ALA A 170 -7.73 -21.87 31.96
N PHE A 171 -6.56 -22.01 31.35
CA PHE A 171 -6.30 -23.00 30.31
C PHE A 171 -5.65 -24.28 30.86
N GLY A 172 -6.01 -25.40 30.25
CA GLY A 172 -5.38 -26.71 30.38
C GLY A 172 -5.47 -27.46 29.05
N TYR A 173 -5.30 -28.78 29.09
CA TYR A 173 -5.41 -29.63 27.90
C TYR A 173 -6.26 -30.87 28.17
N VAL A 174 -7.13 -31.19 27.22
CA VAL A 174 -8.06 -32.33 27.26
C VAL A 174 -7.76 -33.35 26.17
N ASP A 175 -8.03 -34.61 26.47
CA ASP A 175 -7.92 -35.71 25.51
C ASP A 175 -9.15 -35.80 24.58
N ARG A 176 -9.11 -36.72 23.61
CA ARG A 176 -10.20 -37.00 22.65
C ARG A 176 -11.49 -37.55 23.28
N THR A 177 -11.52 -37.78 24.60
CA THR A 177 -12.71 -38.17 25.37
C THR A 177 -13.28 -37.03 26.23
N GLY A 178 -12.52 -35.94 26.40
CA GLY A 178 -12.86 -34.79 27.23
C GLY A 178 -12.36 -34.86 28.67
N HIS A 179 -11.50 -35.81 29.01
CA HIS A 179 -10.80 -35.79 30.30
C HIS A 179 -9.61 -34.83 30.23
N TRP A 180 -9.35 -34.12 31.33
CA TRP A 180 -8.16 -33.27 31.45
C TRP A 180 -6.92 -34.14 31.59
N ALA A 181 -6.04 -34.10 30.58
CA ALA A 181 -4.67 -34.60 30.69
C ALA A 181 -3.83 -33.65 31.54
N ILE A 182 -4.05 -32.33 31.35
CA ILE A 182 -3.40 -31.25 32.10
C ILE A 182 -4.52 -30.34 32.61
N ALA A 183 -4.71 -30.26 33.93
CA ALA A 183 -5.80 -29.50 34.52
C ALA A 183 -5.71 -27.97 34.22
N PRO A 184 -6.83 -27.22 34.27
CA PRO A 184 -6.83 -25.77 34.09
C PRO A 184 -5.96 -25.06 35.14
N GLN A 185 -4.82 -24.55 34.73
CA GLN A 185 -3.86 -23.83 35.60
C GLN A 185 -3.00 -22.78 34.86
N LEU A 186 -3.11 -22.71 33.53
CA LEU A 186 -2.29 -21.84 32.69
C LEU A 186 -3.04 -20.54 32.40
N GLN A 187 -2.36 -19.39 32.48
CA GLN A 187 -2.92 -18.09 32.10
C GLN A 187 -3.00 -17.94 30.57
N ARG A 188 -2.04 -18.53 29.84
CA ARG A 188 -2.12 -18.68 28.37
C ARG A 188 -1.58 -20.03 27.94
N ALA A 189 -2.14 -20.55 26.86
CA ALA A 189 -1.69 -21.76 26.18
C ALA A 189 -1.87 -21.57 24.67
N ARG A 190 -0.98 -22.14 23.87
CA ARG A 190 -1.19 -22.39 22.44
C ARG A 190 -1.70 -23.83 22.26
N ASP A 191 -2.18 -24.17 21.07
CA ASP A 191 -2.49 -25.56 20.74
C ASP A 191 -1.17 -26.37 20.65
N PHE A 192 -1.20 -27.69 20.91
CA PHE A 192 -0.03 -28.55 20.77
C PHE A 192 0.47 -28.57 19.31
N ALA A 193 1.78 -28.69 19.14
CA ALA A 193 2.40 -28.85 17.83
C ALA A 193 2.11 -30.24 17.23
N GLU A 194 2.66 -30.53 16.04
CA GLU A 194 2.72 -31.91 15.53
C GLU A 194 3.64 -32.79 16.41
N GLN A 195 4.62 -32.16 17.07
CA GLN A 195 5.43 -32.75 18.14
C GLN A 195 4.70 -32.61 19.50
N PRO A 196 4.92 -33.51 20.49
CA PRO A 196 4.20 -33.53 21.77
C PRO A 196 4.68 -32.45 22.76
N VAL A 197 4.81 -31.21 22.28
CA VAL A 197 5.21 -30.03 23.05
C VAL A 197 4.29 -28.86 22.69
N ALA A 198 3.95 -28.04 23.68
CA ALA A 198 3.11 -26.86 23.53
C ALA A 198 3.74 -25.64 24.19
N VAL A 199 3.44 -24.46 23.64
CA VAL A 199 3.84 -23.18 24.23
C VAL A 199 2.81 -22.76 25.27
N ALA A 200 3.25 -22.50 26.49
CA ALA A 200 2.37 -22.21 27.62
C ALA A 200 2.95 -21.14 28.56
N SER A 201 2.07 -20.51 29.35
CA SER A 201 2.39 -19.45 30.31
C SER A 201 1.54 -19.60 31.57
N ILE A 202 2.18 -19.50 32.73
CA ILE A 202 1.53 -19.56 34.07
C ILE A 202 1.20 -18.17 34.63
N ASP A 203 1.88 -17.13 34.15
CA ASP A 203 1.81 -15.76 34.63
C ASP A 203 1.06 -14.82 33.68
N GLY A 204 0.90 -15.20 32.40
CA GLY A 204 0.36 -14.36 31.34
C GLY A 204 1.38 -13.37 30.75
N HIS A 205 2.66 -13.47 31.12
CA HIS A 205 3.72 -12.54 30.72
C HIS A 205 4.92 -13.24 30.08
N THR A 206 5.31 -14.40 30.60
CA THR A 206 6.40 -15.21 30.07
C THR A 206 5.89 -16.55 29.54
N TYR A 207 6.51 -17.05 28.48
CA TYR A 207 6.21 -18.32 27.85
C TYR A 207 7.36 -19.30 28.05
N GLY A 208 6.98 -20.58 28.15
CA GLY A 208 7.85 -21.73 28.18
C GLY A 208 7.27 -22.87 27.33
N LEU A 209 7.92 -24.03 27.38
CA LEU A 209 7.51 -25.24 26.67
C LEU A 209 7.07 -26.32 27.67
N LEU A 210 5.91 -26.89 27.40
CA LEU A 210 5.25 -27.91 28.20
C LEU A 210 5.10 -29.20 27.37
N ASP A 211 5.40 -30.37 27.93
CA ASP A 211 5.15 -31.65 27.28
C ASP A 211 3.68 -32.10 27.42
N ALA A 212 3.34 -33.25 26.81
CA ALA A 212 2.00 -33.82 26.84
C ALA A 212 1.57 -34.31 28.25
N GLU A 213 2.54 -34.60 29.11
CA GLU A 213 2.38 -35.02 30.50
C GLU A 213 2.20 -33.83 31.47
N GLY A 214 2.45 -32.61 31.01
CA GLY A 214 2.29 -31.37 31.78
C GLY A 214 3.54 -30.96 32.57
N ALA A 215 4.71 -31.51 32.25
CA ALA A 215 5.98 -31.06 32.79
C ALA A 215 6.63 -30.00 31.88
N TRP A 216 7.39 -29.09 32.49
CA TRP A 216 8.07 -28.02 31.76
C TRP A 216 9.38 -28.52 31.17
N VAL A 217 9.39 -28.73 29.85
CA VAL A 217 10.60 -28.92 29.05
C VAL A 217 11.47 -27.64 29.10
N LEU A 218 10.81 -26.49 29.05
CA LEU A 218 11.41 -25.17 29.28
C LEU A 218 10.51 -24.37 30.21
N PRO A 219 10.92 -24.05 31.45
CA PRO A 219 10.17 -23.16 32.32
C PRO A 219 9.92 -21.79 31.68
N PRO A 220 8.79 -21.11 31.97
CA PRO A 220 8.47 -19.81 31.40
C PRO A 220 9.58 -18.78 31.65
N ARG A 221 10.11 -18.20 30.56
CA ARG A 221 11.18 -17.18 30.63
C ARG A 221 11.19 -16.16 29.48
N TYR A 222 10.62 -16.50 28.32
CA TYR A 222 10.64 -15.60 27.15
C TYR A 222 9.36 -14.78 27.07
N PRO A 223 9.40 -13.45 26.82
CA PRO A 223 8.18 -12.64 26.64
C PRO A 223 7.34 -13.08 25.43
N ARG A 224 7.95 -13.74 24.45
CA ARG A 224 7.26 -14.33 23.29
C ARG A 224 7.90 -15.64 22.88
N ILE A 225 7.08 -16.67 22.72
CA ILE A 225 7.36 -17.85 21.91
C ILE A 225 6.15 -18.06 20.99
N ASP A 226 6.39 -18.26 19.70
CA ASP A 226 5.35 -18.57 18.71
C ASP A 226 5.12 -20.07 18.54
N ALA A 227 4.09 -20.46 17.77
CA ALA A 227 3.83 -21.87 17.53
C ALA A 227 5.01 -22.52 16.77
N PHE A 228 5.23 -23.82 17.00
CA PHE A 228 6.20 -24.58 16.22
C PHE A 228 5.82 -24.62 14.74
N ASN A 229 6.79 -24.42 13.87
CA ASN A 229 6.66 -24.66 12.44
C ASN A 229 6.83 -26.14 12.09
N ASP A 230 6.61 -26.50 10.82
CA ASP A 230 6.78 -27.89 10.35
C ASP A 230 8.24 -28.38 10.37
N ASP A 231 9.22 -27.48 10.44
CA ASP A 231 10.63 -27.85 10.69
C ASP A 231 10.87 -28.25 12.17
N GLY A 232 9.85 -28.14 13.04
CA GLY A 232 9.90 -28.52 14.45
C GLY A 232 10.56 -27.46 15.34
N LEU A 233 10.52 -26.20 14.93
CA LEU A 233 11.16 -25.07 15.58
C LEU A 233 10.17 -23.95 15.91
N ALA A 234 10.32 -23.32 17.07
CA ALA A 234 9.46 -22.22 17.53
C ALA A 234 10.25 -20.90 17.61
N PHE A 235 9.78 -19.85 16.94
CA PHE A 235 10.38 -18.51 17.05
C PHE A 235 10.23 -17.95 18.47
N PHE A 236 11.26 -17.29 18.98
CA PHE A 236 11.22 -16.56 20.25
C PHE A 236 11.80 -15.15 20.14
N ALA A 237 11.43 -14.30 21.10
CA ALA A 237 12.05 -13.00 21.34
C ALA A 237 12.41 -12.85 22.82
N GLU A 238 13.48 -12.10 23.10
CA GLU A 238 13.91 -11.68 24.44
C GLU A 238 13.45 -10.25 24.75
N ALA A 239 13.58 -9.79 26.00
CA ALA A 239 12.93 -8.54 26.45
C ALA A 239 13.68 -7.25 26.06
N ASP A 240 15.00 -7.31 25.92
CA ASP A 240 15.82 -6.20 25.40
C ASP A 240 16.12 -6.44 23.92
N GLU A 241 15.17 -6.05 23.05
CA GLU A 241 15.28 -6.20 21.58
C GLU A 241 16.51 -5.47 21.00
N TRP A 242 17.06 -4.50 21.73
CA TRP A 242 18.25 -3.71 21.37
C TRP A 242 19.60 -4.43 21.53
N GLN A 243 19.65 -5.68 22.05
CA GLN A 243 20.91 -6.44 22.26
C GLN A 243 20.83 -7.92 21.82
N ASP A 244 20.29 -8.19 20.62
CA ASP A 244 20.20 -9.52 19.98
C ASP A 244 19.35 -10.57 20.73
N GLY A 245 18.03 -10.51 20.54
CA GLY A 245 17.05 -11.34 21.25
C GLY A 245 16.30 -12.41 20.44
N HIS A 246 16.43 -12.47 19.12
CA HIS A 246 15.59 -13.34 18.28
C HIS A 246 16.26 -14.66 17.90
N GLY A 247 15.43 -15.70 17.77
CA GLY A 247 15.92 -17.01 17.39
C GLY A 247 14.83 -18.06 17.30
N TYR A 248 15.26 -19.31 17.18
CA TYR A 248 14.38 -20.48 17.14
C TYR A 248 14.77 -21.47 18.23
N LEU A 249 13.77 -21.99 18.96
CA LEU A 249 13.90 -23.07 19.92
C LEU A 249 13.57 -24.42 19.26
N ASP A 250 14.32 -25.47 19.62
CA ASP A 250 13.91 -26.84 19.35
C ASP A 250 12.85 -27.33 20.36
N THR A 251 12.30 -28.52 20.12
CA THR A 251 11.31 -29.16 21.00
C THR A 251 11.85 -29.52 22.39
N GLN A 252 13.16 -29.38 22.63
CA GLN A 252 13.83 -29.57 23.92
C GLN A 252 14.13 -28.22 24.62
N GLY A 253 13.63 -27.10 24.09
CA GLY A 253 13.85 -25.75 24.65
C GLY A 253 15.28 -25.23 24.48
N ARG A 254 16.08 -25.85 23.61
CA ARG A 254 17.43 -25.40 23.27
C ARG A 254 17.34 -24.44 22.09
N VAL A 255 18.17 -23.39 22.10
CA VAL A 255 18.27 -22.45 20.98
C VAL A 255 18.94 -23.16 19.81
N ALA A 256 18.16 -23.48 18.76
CA ALA A 256 18.63 -24.09 17.52
C ALA A 256 19.29 -23.06 16.60
N LEU A 257 18.87 -21.80 16.69
CA LEU A 257 19.37 -20.70 15.86
C LEU A 257 19.18 -19.35 16.58
N ARG A 258 20.09 -18.40 16.38
CA ARG A 258 19.91 -16.97 16.68
C ARG A 258 20.13 -16.15 15.41
N GLY A 259 19.41 -15.03 15.31
CA GLY A 259 19.57 -14.01 14.27
C GLY A 259 19.66 -12.62 14.89
N GLY A 260 19.63 -11.58 14.07
CA GLY A 260 19.60 -10.19 14.52
C GLY A 260 18.20 -9.69 14.89
N ALA A 261 18.08 -8.37 15.06
CA ALA A 261 16.83 -7.68 15.38
C ALA A 261 15.67 -7.97 14.38
N TYR A 262 15.99 -8.24 13.11
CA TYR A 262 15.01 -8.48 12.05
C TYR A 262 15.07 -9.91 11.49
N LEU A 263 15.30 -10.89 12.38
CA LEU A 263 15.10 -12.30 12.06
C LEU A 263 13.62 -12.56 11.77
N SER A 264 13.32 -13.09 10.59
CA SER A 264 11.96 -13.44 10.21
C SER A 264 11.37 -14.53 11.14
N PRO A 265 10.10 -14.40 11.57
CA PRO A 265 9.39 -15.48 12.26
C PRO A 265 8.90 -16.58 11.30
N GLN A 266 9.16 -16.45 9.99
CA GLN A 266 8.71 -17.39 8.95
C GLN A 266 9.86 -18.25 8.42
N MET A 267 10.24 -19.29 9.18
CA MET A 267 11.16 -20.32 8.72
C MET A 267 10.43 -21.43 7.94
N ALA A 268 11.02 -21.87 6.84
CA ALA A 268 10.61 -23.05 6.08
C ALA A 268 11.82 -23.77 5.45
N CYS A 269 11.73 -25.09 5.30
CA CYS A 269 12.79 -25.93 4.73
C CYS A 269 14.13 -25.78 5.49
N GLY A 270 14.06 -25.54 6.80
CA GLY A 270 15.20 -25.23 7.66
C GLY A 270 15.96 -23.94 7.31
N ARG A 271 15.33 -23.00 6.60
CA ARG A 271 15.91 -21.70 6.20
C ARG A 271 15.03 -20.54 6.65
N VAL A 272 15.66 -19.45 7.06
CA VAL A 272 15.00 -18.23 7.51
C VAL A 272 15.76 -16.99 7.04
N ALA A 273 15.03 -15.93 6.69
CA ALA A 273 15.59 -14.63 6.36
C ALA A 273 15.97 -13.85 7.63
N ASP A 274 17.11 -13.18 7.59
CA ASP A 274 17.64 -12.30 8.64
C ASP A 274 18.01 -10.97 7.98
N HIS A 275 17.19 -9.95 8.23
CA HIS A 275 17.30 -8.65 7.56
C HIS A 275 18.24 -7.71 8.33
N SER A 276 18.93 -6.85 7.60
CA SER A 276 19.81 -5.81 8.11
C SER A 276 19.16 -4.45 7.97
N GLU A 277 19.05 -3.70 9.06
CA GLU A 277 18.56 -2.31 9.05
C GLU A 277 19.61 -1.33 8.51
N GLU A 278 20.91 -1.60 8.75
CA GLU A 278 22.00 -0.68 8.37
C GLU A 278 22.13 -0.47 6.86
N ASP A 279 21.90 -1.51 6.06
CA ASP A 279 22.10 -1.51 4.60
C ASP A 279 20.91 -2.10 3.81
N GLY A 280 19.84 -2.50 4.50
CA GLY A 280 18.67 -3.16 3.90
C GLY A 280 18.96 -4.53 3.29
N SER A 281 20.14 -5.12 3.56
CA SER A 281 20.49 -6.43 3.03
C SER A 281 19.77 -7.56 3.74
N VAL A 282 19.70 -8.72 3.08
CA VAL A 282 19.14 -9.95 3.63
C VAL A 282 20.22 -11.02 3.65
N ARG A 283 20.30 -11.74 4.76
CA ARG A 283 21.08 -12.96 4.92
C ARG A 283 20.12 -14.13 5.14
N TYR A 284 20.55 -15.34 4.80
CA TYR A 284 19.78 -16.54 5.10
C TYR A 284 20.53 -17.40 6.10
N LEU A 285 19.84 -17.76 7.17
CA LEU A 285 20.37 -18.60 8.24
C LEU A 285 19.78 -20.02 8.11
N ALA A 286 20.61 -21.02 8.39
CA ALA A 286 20.25 -22.43 8.30
C ALA A 286 20.12 -23.04 9.70
N ALA A 287 18.94 -23.57 10.02
CA ALA A 287 18.78 -24.36 11.24
C ALA A 287 19.57 -25.69 11.12
N PRO A 288 20.18 -26.18 12.20
CA PRO A 288 20.87 -27.46 12.19
C PRO A 288 19.87 -28.60 12.00
N GLY A 289 19.90 -29.23 10.83
CA GLY A 289 19.09 -30.41 10.54
C GLY A 289 19.60 -31.66 11.27
N PRO A 290 18.78 -32.71 11.44
CA PRO A 290 19.18 -33.93 12.14
C PRO A 290 20.27 -34.77 11.41
N ALA A 291 20.77 -34.34 10.25
CA ALA A 291 21.70 -35.12 9.42
C ALA A 291 22.60 -34.31 8.46
N THR A 292 23.27 -33.24 8.91
CA THR A 292 24.42 -32.67 8.15
C THR A 292 25.60 -32.31 9.06
N ALA A 293 26.75 -32.96 8.84
CA ALA A 293 27.98 -32.72 9.60
C ALA A 293 28.76 -31.45 9.15
N ASP A 294 28.32 -30.78 8.10
CA ASP A 294 28.98 -29.62 7.47
C ASP A 294 28.08 -28.37 7.45
N ALA A 295 27.42 -28.07 8.58
CA ALA A 295 26.60 -26.86 8.73
C ALA A 295 27.36 -25.57 8.38
N SER A 296 28.67 -25.51 8.65
CA SER A 296 29.53 -24.37 8.31
C SER A 296 29.62 -24.11 6.81
N ALA A 297 29.72 -25.17 5.98
CA ALA A 297 29.76 -25.03 4.52
C ALA A 297 28.40 -24.64 3.93
N ALA A 298 27.30 -25.18 4.48
CA ALA A 298 25.94 -24.81 4.08
C ALA A 298 25.58 -23.36 4.44
N ILE A 299 26.07 -22.85 5.59
CA ILE A 299 25.94 -21.44 5.97
C ILE A 299 26.78 -20.55 5.06
N ALA A 300 28.00 -20.96 4.71
CA ALA A 300 28.86 -20.22 3.78
C ALA A 300 28.27 -20.13 2.35
N ALA A 301 27.52 -21.16 1.92
CA ALA A 301 26.88 -21.20 0.60
C ALA A 301 25.69 -20.22 0.44
N LEU A 302 25.16 -19.65 1.53
CA LEU A 302 23.99 -18.74 1.51
C LEU A 302 24.36 -17.24 1.32
N SER A 303 25.63 -16.95 1.01
CA SER A 303 26.20 -15.59 0.81
C SER A 303 26.63 -15.36 -0.65
N PRO A 304 26.54 -14.13 -1.23
CA PRO A 304 26.85 -12.81 -0.65
C PRO A 304 25.60 -12.03 -0.18
N PRO A 305 25.72 -10.81 0.40
CA PRO A 305 24.54 -10.05 0.84
C PRO A 305 23.56 -9.84 -0.31
N TRP A 306 22.31 -10.24 -0.08
CA TRP A 306 21.21 -10.03 -1.00
C TRP A 306 20.67 -8.62 -0.75
N SER A 307 20.52 -7.79 -1.78
CA SER A 307 19.87 -6.47 -1.62
C SER A 307 18.36 -6.57 -1.35
N TYR A 308 17.81 -7.77 -1.53
CA TYR A 308 16.44 -8.14 -1.17
C TYR A 308 16.31 -9.67 -1.18
N GLY A 309 15.43 -10.20 -0.34
CA GLY A 309 15.06 -11.61 -0.32
C GLY A 309 13.72 -11.83 0.37
N THR A 310 12.92 -12.77 -0.14
CA THR A 310 11.70 -13.24 0.55
C THR A 310 12.02 -14.31 1.60
N ASP A 311 11.08 -14.62 2.48
CA ASP A 311 11.12 -15.89 3.20
C ASP A 311 11.15 -17.10 2.24
N PHE A 312 11.67 -18.21 2.74
CA PHE A 312 11.64 -19.48 2.03
C PHE A 312 10.22 -20.04 1.97
N ARG A 313 9.85 -20.62 0.83
CA ARG A 313 8.54 -21.26 0.64
C ARG A 313 8.69 -22.77 0.58
N ARG A 314 7.78 -23.50 1.25
CA ARG A 314 7.70 -24.98 1.17
C ARG A 314 7.47 -25.48 -0.26
N ALA A 315 6.68 -24.76 -1.04
CA ALA A 315 6.50 -25.03 -2.47
C ALA A 315 7.82 -24.74 -3.21
N GLY A 316 8.61 -25.80 -3.43
CA GLY A 316 9.89 -25.75 -4.12
C GLY A 316 11.12 -25.46 -3.24
N CYS A 317 10.97 -25.24 -1.94
CA CYS A 317 12.05 -24.90 -1.00
C CYS A 317 13.01 -23.81 -1.53
N MET A 318 12.41 -22.70 -1.97
CA MET A 318 13.11 -21.57 -2.58
C MET A 318 12.59 -20.21 -2.09
N ALA A 319 13.46 -19.21 -2.15
CA ALA A 319 13.15 -17.80 -1.95
C ALA A 319 13.40 -16.98 -3.23
N VAL A 320 12.65 -15.90 -3.44
CA VAL A 320 12.94 -14.92 -4.51
C VAL A 320 13.95 -13.93 -3.96
N VAL A 321 15.09 -13.77 -4.63
CA VAL A 321 16.20 -12.95 -4.14
C VAL A 321 16.73 -12.02 -5.21
N ARG A 322 17.37 -10.93 -4.77
CA ARG A 322 18.05 -9.96 -5.62
C ARG A 322 19.48 -9.75 -5.17
N ARG A 323 20.45 -10.03 -6.06
CA ARG A 323 21.87 -9.78 -5.77
C ARG A 323 22.14 -8.30 -5.53
N ALA A 324 22.87 -7.97 -4.47
CA ALA A 324 23.37 -6.61 -4.27
C ALA A 324 24.22 -6.16 -5.47
N SER A 325 24.09 -4.89 -5.83
CA SER A 325 24.93 -4.29 -6.87
C SER A 325 26.34 -4.02 -6.33
N ALA A 326 27.34 -4.00 -7.22
CA ALA A 326 28.71 -3.68 -6.84
C ALA A 326 28.88 -2.31 -6.16
N ALA A 327 27.93 -1.37 -6.30
CA ALA A 327 27.98 -0.08 -5.61
C ALA A 327 27.83 -0.22 -4.09
N LEU A 328 26.90 -1.07 -3.62
CA LEU A 328 26.76 -1.39 -2.19
C LEU A 328 27.97 -2.16 -1.64
N GLN A 329 28.65 -2.91 -2.51
CA GLN A 329 29.89 -3.63 -2.14
C GLN A 329 31.11 -2.70 -2.02
N VAL A 330 31.12 -1.53 -2.68
CA VAL A 330 32.21 -0.56 -2.55
C VAL A 330 32.15 0.16 -1.20
N GLU A 331 30.99 0.61 -0.76
CA GLU A 331 30.83 1.24 0.57
C GLU A 331 31.17 0.26 1.72
N ALA A 332 30.87 -1.03 1.55
CA ALA A 332 31.33 -2.09 2.46
C ALA A 332 32.84 -2.35 2.36
N SER A 333 33.42 -2.30 1.16
CA SER A 333 34.87 -2.48 0.92
C SER A 333 35.71 -1.35 1.52
N GLU A 334 35.21 -0.11 1.55
CA GLU A 334 35.88 1.04 2.17
C GLU A 334 35.96 0.93 3.70
N ARG A 335 35.16 0.05 4.32
CA ARG A 335 35.27 -0.33 5.74
C ARG A 335 36.28 -1.47 6.01
N GLY A 336 37.03 -1.93 5.00
CA GLY A 336 38.28 -2.69 5.21
C GLY A 336 38.22 -4.22 5.06
N MET A 337 37.53 -4.75 4.04
CA MET A 337 37.73 -6.13 3.59
C MET A 337 37.97 -6.23 2.08
N GLY A 338 38.81 -7.19 1.68
CA GLY A 338 39.58 -7.20 0.43
C GLY A 338 38.81 -7.14 -0.89
N LEU A 339 39.47 -6.54 -1.87
CA LEU A 339 39.02 -6.38 -3.26
C LEU A 339 38.66 -7.73 -3.92
N VAL A 340 37.41 -7.86 -4.37
CA VAL A 340 36.97 -8.92 -5.29
C VAL A 340 36.86 -8.34 -6.71
N ALA A 341 37.28 -9.12 -7.71
CA ALA A 341 37.41 -8.68 -9.10
C ALA A 341 36.05 -8.35 -9.77
N PRO A 342 36.02 -7.40 -10.74
CA PRO A 342 34.78 -6.98 -11.39
C PRO A 342 34.25 -8.02 -12.39
N GLY A 343 33.01 -8.47 -12.19
CA GLY A 343 32.25 -9.30 -13.13
C GLY A 343 30.87 -8.68 -13.45
N PRO A 344 30.29 -8.91 -14.65
CA PRO A 344 29.08 -8.23 -15.07
C PRO A 344 27.79 -8.96 -14.67
N ALA A 345 27.14 -8.50 -13.60
CA ALA A 345 25.68 -8.64 -13.41
C ALA A 345 25.20 -7.60 -12.38
N ARG A 346 24.58 -6.50 -12.85
CA ARG A 346 23.98 -5.49 -11.98
C ARG A 346 22.64 -5.98 -11.46
N GLY A 347 22.44 -6.04 -10.13
CA GLY A 347 21.11 -6.08 -9.51
C GLY A 347 20.20 -7.23 -9.95
N ALA A 348 20.77 -8.38 -10.33
CA ALA A 348 20.02 -9.47 -10.93
C ALA A 348 19.09 -10.17 -9.93
N TRP A 349 17.84 -10.35 -10.35
CA TRP A 349 16.86 -11.22 -9.70
C TRP A 349 17.18 -12.70 -9.94
N GLY A 350 16.68 -13.56 -9.07
CA GLY A 350 16.75 -15.01 -9.22
C GLY A 350 16.11 -15.75 -8.05
N LEU A 351 16.34 -17.05 -7.99
CA LEU A 351 15.79 -17.96 -7.00
C LEU A 351 16.92 -18.58 -6.19
N LEU A 352 16.83 -18.50 -4.87
CA LEU A 352 17.76 -19.16 -3.95
C LEU A 352 17.12 -20.44 -3.42
N HIS A 353 17.77 -21.58 -3.66
CA HIS A 353 17.36 -22.89 -3.14
C HIS A 353 17.88 -23.12 -1.73
N ALA A 354 17.22 -24.00 -0.97
CA ALA A 354 17.58 -24.28 0.41
C ALA A 354 18.99 -24.93 0.56
N ASP A 355 19.52 -25.55 -0.49
CA ASP A 355 20.91 -26.05 -0.54
C ASP A 355 21.96 -24.93 -0.70
N GLY A 356 21.55 -23.67 -0.85
CA GLY A 356 22.42 -22.51 -1.09
C GLY A 356 22.63 -22.19 -2.58
N ARG A 357 22.09 -23.00 -3.49
CA ARG A 357 22.24 -22.77 -4.94
C ARG A 357 21.38 -21.59 -5.39
N PHE A 358 22.04 -20.56 -5.91
CA PHE A 358 21.38 -19.45 -6.60
C PHE A 358 21.22 -19.75 -8.09
N VAL A 359 19.99 -19.66 -8.58
CA VAL A 359 19.63 -19.73 -9.99
C VAL A 359 19.23 -18.33 -10.46
N PRO A 360 19.99 -17.68 -11.37
CA PRO A 360 19.61 -16.38 -11.91
C PRO A 360 18.32 -16.49 -12.72
N ALA A 361 17.51 -15.43 -12.70
CA ALA A 361 16.38 -15.32 -13.59
C ALA A 361 16.85 -15.25 -15.06
N PRO A 362 16.08 -15.79 -16.04
CA PRO A 362 16.40 -15.71 -17.47
C PRO A 362 16.70 -14.31 -17.99
N GLY A 363 17.50 -14.23 -19.06
CA GLY A 363 17.89 -12.95 -19.68
C GLY A 363 16.74 -12.22 -20.39
N ASP A 364 15.62 -12.88 -20.64
CA ASP A 364 14.39 -12.31 -21.22
C ASP A 364 13.38 -11.83 -20.17
N VAL A 365 13.58 -12.13 -18.87
CA VAL A 365 12.80 -11.56 -17.76
C VAL A 365 13.47 -10.36 -17.10
N LEU A 366 12.66 -9.46 -16.56
CA LEU A 366 13.04 -8.16 -16.02
C LEU A 366 13.01 -8.16 -14.48
N GLU A 367 11.87 -8.53 -13.90
CA GLU A 367 11.64 -8.51 -12.45
C GLU A 367 10.45 -9.39 -12.05
N PRO A 368 10.36 -9.84 -10.79
CA PRO A 368 9.18 -10.52 -10.27
C PRO A 368 7.93 -9.64 -10.38
N LEU A 369 6.78 -10.24 -10.64
CA LEU A 369 5.50 -9.53 -10.70
C LEU A 369 5.12 -8.95 -9.33
N THR A 370 4.73 -7.68 -9.31
CA THR A 370 4.13 -7.01 -8.15
C THR A 370 2.62 -6.82 -8.32
N GLY A 371 1.92 -6.60 -7.20
CA GLY A 371 0.62 -5.94 -7.21
C GLY A 371 0.74 -4.48 -7.63
N ALA A 372 -0.41 -3.82 -7.81
CA ALA A 372 -0.47 -2.39 -8.17
C ALA A 372 -0.01 -1.45 -7.04
N ASP A 373 0.18 -1.96 -5.83
CA ASP A 373 0.76 -1.29 -4.67
C ASP A 373 2.29 -1.37 -4.64
N GLY A 374 2.93 -2.23 -5.45
CA GLY A 374 4.38 -2.42 -5.50
C GLY A 374 4.91 -3.59 -4.68
N TRP A 375 4.05 -4.31 -3.94
CA TRP A 375 4.42 -5.51 -3.20
C TRP A 375 4.46 -6.74 -4.12
N LEU A 376 5.34 -7.72 -3.83
CA LEU A 376 5.40 -8.96 -4.61
C LEU A 376 4.05 -9.69 -4.66
N ALA A 377 3.63 -10.08 -5.85
CA ALA A 377 2.32 -10.71 -6.05
C ALA A 377 2.22 -12.06 -5.31
N PRO A 378 1.09 -12.35 -4.63
CA PRO A 378 0.95 -13.55 -3.82
C PRO A 378 0.98 -14.82 -4.70
N LEU A 379 1.89 -15.72 -4.34
CA LEU A 379 2.18 -16.94 -5.07
C LEU A 379 1.17 -18.04 -4.70
N GLN A 380 0.74 -18.79 -5.71
CA GLN A 380 -0.43 -19.65 -5.55
C GLN A 380 -0.13 -20.94 -4.75
N PRO A 381 -1.06 -21.44 -3.91
CA PRO A 381 -0.88 -22.68 -3.15
C PRO A 381 -0.47 -23.86 -4.04
N GLY A 382 0.44 -24.70 -3.55
CA GLY A 382 0.97 -25.86 -4.28
C GLY A 382 1.80 -25.54 -5.54
N THR A 383 1.95 -24.26 -5.92
CA THR A 383 2.58 -23.87 -7.19
C THR A 383 3.98 -23.32 -6.97
N ALA A 384 4.99 -24.15 -7.26
CA ALA A 384 6.41 -23.81 -7.19
C ALA A 384 6.91 -23.02 -8.42
N LEU A 385 6.10 -22.08 -8.92
CA LEU A 385 6.44 -21.17 -10.02
C LEU A 385 6.37 -19.73 -9.53
N VAL A 386 7.18 -18.84 -10.12
CA VAL A 386 7.22 -17.41 -9.80
C VAL A 386 6.92 -16.59 -11.06
N PRO A 387 5.89 -15.73 -11.06
CA PRO A 387 5.61 -14.80 -12.16
C PRO A 387 6.64 -13.67 -12.21
N PHE A 388 7.09 -13.33 -13.41
CA PHE A 388 7.99 -12.24 -13.73
C PHE A 388 7.43 -11.42 -14.90
N HIS A 389 7.71 -10.11 -14.89
CA HIS A 389 7.68 -9.30 -16.11
C HIS A 389 8.77 -9.74 -17.07
N THR A 390 8.44 -9.79 -18.35
CA THR A 390 9.40 -10.01 -19.45
C THR A 390 9.81 -8.69 -20.09
N THR A 391 10.98 -8.70 -20.71
CA THR A 391 11.60 -7.53 -21.35
C THR A 391 10.82 -6.95 -22.54
N ASP A 392 9.88 -7.70 -23.12
CA ASP A 392 8.93 -7.25 -24.14
C ASP A 392 7.53 -6.88 -23.58
N GLY A 393 7.41 -6.72 -22.25
CA GLY A 393 6.20 -6.23 -21.58
C GLY A 393 5.14 -7.30 -21.29
N GLN A 394 5.44 -8.57 -21.53
CA GLN A 394 4.56 -9.71 -21.25
C GLN A 394 4.85 -10.31 -19.86
N LEU A 395 4.21 -11.42 -19.48
CA LEU A 395 4.54 -12.16 -18.23
C LEU A 395 5.07 -13.57 -18.51
N ALA A 396 5.97 -14.06 -17.66
CA ALA A 396 6.44 -15.45 -17.66
C ALA A 396 6.43 -16.06 -16.25
N TRP A 397 6.14 -17.35 -16.12
CA TRP A 397 6.22 -18.11 -14.88
C TRP A 397 7.45 -19.00 -14.93
N ILE A 398 8.46 -18.67 -14.12
CA ILE A 398 9.69 -19.46 -14.03
C ILE A 398 9.59 -20.51 -12.91
N ASP A 399 10.19 -21.68 -13.13
CA ASP A 399 10.41 -22.69 -12.10
C ASP A 399 11.72 -22.46 -11.32
N GLY A 400 12.01 -23.34 -10.36
CA GLY A 400 13.23 -23.30 -9.55
C GLY A 400 14.53 -23.38 -10.35
N GLU A 401 14.51 -23.97 -11.54
CA GLU A 401 15.69 -24.07 -12.42
C GLU A 401 15.79 -22.87 -13.36
N GLY A 402 14.97 -21.83 -13.15
CA GLY A 402 14.93 -20.64 -13.98
C GLY A 402 14.36 -20.92 -15.36
N THR A 403 13.61 -22.01 -15.56
CA THR A 403 12.99 -22.31 -16.85
C THR A 403 11.61 -21.67 -16.91
N SER A 404 11.32 -20.90 -17.98
CA SER A 404 9.99 -20.36 -18.24
C SER A 404 9.03 -21.49 -18.61
N VAL A 405 8.15 -21.86 -17.67
CA VAL A 405 7.18 -22.97 -17.82
C VAL A 405 5.90 -22.49 -18.53
N TRP A 406 5.46 -21.28 -18.23
CA TRP A 406 4.31 -20.64 -18.90
C TRP A 406 4.63 -19.20 -19.27
N ARG A 407 3.94 -18.67 -20.27
CA ARG A 407 4.00 -17.26 -20.66
C ARG A 407 2.60 -16.71 -20.89
N ALA A 408 2.28 -15.54 -20.34
CA ALA A 408 1.03 -14.83 -20.67
C ALA A 408 1.34 -13.70 -21.67
N HIS A 409 0.70 -13.77 -22.83
CA HIS A 409 0.78 -12.77 -23.90
C HIS A 409 -0.46 -11.88 -23.89
N TYR A 410 -0.26 -10.57 -24.00
CA TYR A 410 -1.25 -9.51 -23.98
C TYR A 410 -1.17 -8.69 -25.26
N ASP A 411 -2.30 -8.48 -25.93
CA ASP A 411 -2.44 -7.64 -27.13
C ASP A 411 -3.20 -6.32 -26.87
N GLY A 412 -3.56 -6.06 -25.60
CA GLY A 412 -4.36 -4.91 -25.16
C GLY A 412 -5.87 -5.13 -25.21
N GLN A 413 -6.35 -6.25 -25.76
CA GLN A 413 -7.77 -6.66 -25.81
C GLN A 413 -8.01 -8.03 -25.15
N GLN A 414 -7.03 -8.94 -25.19
CA GLN A 414 -7.07 -10.26 -24.59
C GLN A 414 -5.73 -10.62 -23.95
N ALA A 415 -5.78 -11.59 -23.03
CA ALA A 415 -4.62 -12.29 -22.49
C ALA A 415 -4.67 -13.77 -22.94
N ALA A 416 -3.54 -14.34 -23.33
CA ALA A 416 -3.40 -15.75 -23.68
C ALA A 416 -2.31 -16.39 -22.81
N LEU A 417 -2.64 -17.47 -22.09
CA LEU A 417 -1.64 -18.27 -21.38
C LEU A 417 -1.10 -19.34 -22.32
N LEU A 418 0.22 -19.42 -22.45
CA LEU A 418 0.95 -20.31 -23.35
C LEU A 418 1.86 -21.26 -22.55
N ASP A 419 2.14 -22.46 -23.10
CA ASP A 419 3.21 -23.34 -22.61
C ASP A 419 4.61 -22.85 -23.03
N ALA A 420 5.65 -23.56 -22.60
CA ALA A 420 7.05 -23.28 -22.95
C ALA A 420 7.35 -23.42 -24.46
N ASP A 421 6.55 -24.19 -25.21
CA ASP A 421 6.65 -24.30 -26.68
C ASP A 421 5.85 -23.19 -27.40
N GLY A 422 5.18 -22.29 -26.66
CA GLY A 422 4.34 -21.23 -27.19
C GLY A 422 2.94 -21.67 -27.62
N ARG A 423 2.49 -22.89 -27.28
CA ARG A 423 1.13 -23.36 -27.57
C ARG A 423 0.13 -22.73 -26.61
N PRO A 424 -1.05 -22.28 -27.07
CA PRO A 424 -2.05 -21.71 -26.20
C PRO A 424 -2.72 -22.76 -25.31
N LEU A 425 -2.71 -22.49 -24.00
CA LEU A 425 -3.39 -23.26 -22.96
C LEU A 425 -4.75 -22.67 -22.60
N TRP A 426 -4.88 -21.34 -22.65
CA TRP A 426 -6.11 -20.59 -22.34
C TRP A 426 -6.09 -19.18 -22.98
N HIS A 427 -7.27 -18.60 -23.20
CA HIS A 427 -7.46 -17.20 -23.62
C HIS A 427 -8.56 -16.54 -22.81
N SER A 428 -8.38 -15.27 -22.43
CA SER A 428 -9.39 -14.45 -21.78
C SER A 428 -10.54 -14.12 -22.74
N ALA A 429 -11.71 -13.78 -22.18
CA ALA A 429 -12.70 -13.02 -22.94
C ALA A 429 -12.12 -11.65 -23.40
N PRO A 430 -12.55 -11.11 -24.56
CA PRO A 430 -12.18 -9.76 -25.00
C PRO A 430 -12.61 -8.68 -24.01
N ARG A 431 -11.71 -7.73 -23.73
CA ARG A 431 -11.93 -6.58 -22.84
C ARG A 431 -11.02 -5.41 -23.16
N GLU A 432 -11.49 -4.18 -23.00
CA GLU A 432 -10.65 -3.00 -23.18
C GLU A 432 -9.52 -2.96 -22.13
N ALA A 433 -8.33 -2.49 -22.55
CA ALA A 433 -7.15 -2.32 -21.72
C ALA A 433 -6.66 -3.60 -20.99
N CYS A 434 -6.69 -4.74 -21.69
CA CYS A 434 -6.16 -6.00 -21.19
C CYS A 434 -4.62 -6.00 -21.20
N TRP A 435 -4.02 -5.62 -20.07
CA TRP A 435 -2.57 -5.51 -19.87
C TRP A 435 -2.17 -6.10 -18.51
N PRO A 436 -0.92 -6.56 -18.34
CA PRO A 436 -0.39 -6.88 -17.01
C PRO A 436 -0.21 -5.61 -16.17
N PRO A 437 0.04 -5.74 -14.86
CA PRO A 437 0.55 -4.65 -14.02
C PRO A 437 1.78 -3.98 -14.64
N ARG A 438 2.05 -2.74 -14.23
CA ARG A 438 3.27 -2.06 -14.65
C ARG A 438 4.46 -2.54 -13.82
N PRO A 439 5.66 -2.72 -14.42
CA PRO A 439 6.88 -2.96 -13.67
C PRO A 439 7.08 -1.88 -12.60
N PHE A 440 7.31 -2.31 -11.36
CA PHE A 440 7.48 -1.43 -10.20
C PHE A 440 8.95 -1.10 -9.95
N PHE A 441 9.83 -2.10 -9.98
CA PHE A 441 11.25 -1.89 -9.68
C PHE A 441 11.96 -1.23 -10.87
N HIS A 442 11.67 -1.66 -12.10
CA HIS A 442 12.16 -1.11 -13.37
C HIS A 442 11.11 -0.25 -14.09
N ALA A 443 10.34 0.54 -13.34
CA ALA A 443 9.40 1.51 -13.91
C ALA A 443 10.12 2.45 -14.93
N PRO A 444 9.62 2.57 -16.17
CA PRO A 444 10.31 3.34 -17.21
C PRO A 444 10.22 4.84 -16.94
N LEU A 445 11.20 5.62 -17.45
CA LEU A 445 11.28 7.08 -17.22
C LEU A 445 9.97 7.83 -17.51
N VAL A 446 9.22 7.40 -18.54
CA VAL A 446 7.94 8.01 -18.94
C VAL A 446 6.88 7.95 -17.84
N ASP A 447 6.90 6.94 -16.98
CA ASP A 447 5.93 6.77 -15.88
C ASP A 447 6.17 7.75 -14.72
N HIS A 448 7.36 8.34 -14.67
CA HIS A 448 7.76 9.35 -13.70
C HIS A 448 7.69 10.78 -14.26
N LEU A 449 7.43 10.96 -15.56
CA LEU A 449 7.31 12.28 -16.16
C LEU A 449 6.06 13.01 -15.65
N GLN A 450 6.22 14.30 -15.38
CA GLN A 450 5.17 15.20 -14.97
C GLN A 450 5.00 16.29 -16.02
N SER A 451 3.77 16.74 -16.26
CA SER A 451 3.46 17.76 -17.31
C SER A 451 3.86 17.39 -18.76
N LEU A 452 4.32 16.15 -19.01
CA LEU A 452 4.90 15.69 -20.27
C LEU A 452 4.43 14.27 -20.57
N ALA A 453 3.95 13.99 -21.78
CA ALA A 453 3.64 12.63 -22.22
C ALA A 453 4.87 11.88 -22.75
N SER A 454 5.94 12.60 -23.09
CA SER A 454 7.24 12.04 -23.45
C SER A 454 8.36 13.08 -23.24
N ALA A 455 9.60 12.61 -23.13
CA ALA A 455 10.77 13.48 -22.96
C ALA A 455 10.96 14.47 -24.14
N ASP A 456 10.48 14.14 -25.34
CA ASP A 456 10.60 15.00 -26.52
C ASP A 456 9.71 16.26 -26.43
N GLN A 457 8.67 16.24 -25.59
CA GLN A 457 7.78 17.39 -25.38
C GLN A 457 8.42 18.51 -24.52
N ILE A 458 9.56 18.26 -23.87
CA ILE A 458 10.23 19.24 -22.98
C ILE A 458 10.52 20.56 -23.69
N GLY A 459 10.85 20.54 -24.99
CA GLY A 459 11.12 21.74 -25.77
C GLY A 459 9.87 22.59 -26.05
N VAL A 460 8.68 21.99 -26.06
CA VAL A 460 7.40 22.72 -26.18
C VAL A 460 7.08 23.38 -24.85
N LEU A 461 7.18 22.62 -23.75
CA LEU A 461 6.98 23.14 -22.39
C LEU A 461 7.94 24.30 -22.07
N ALA A 462 9.24 24.15 -22.39
CA ALA A 462 10.24 25.19 -22.21
C ALA A 462 9.85 26.51 -22.90
N HIS A 463 9.42 26.43 -24.17
CA HIS A 463 8.98 27.61 -24.90
C HIS A 463 7.74 28.26 -24.28
N THR A 464 6.76 27.46 -23.82
CA THR A 464 5.57 27.97 -23.11
C THR A 464 5.94 28.65 -21.79
N LEU A 465 6.86 28.08 -21.01
CA LEU A 465 7.31 28.67 -19.74
C LEU A 465 8.07 29.98 -19.97
N ALA A 466 8.99 30.01 -20.94
CA ALA A 466 9.73 31.22 -21.31
C ALA A 466 8.78 32.36 -21.74
N ALA A 467 7.85 32.09 -22.67
CA ALA A 467 6.87 33.09 -23.10
C ALA A 467 5.98 33.59 -21.95
N THR A 468 5.62 32.71 -21.00
CA THR A 468 4.84 33.10 -19.82
C THR A 468 5.65 33.97 -18.85
N ALA A 469 6.94 33.66 -18.65
CA ALA A 469 7.85 34.47 -17.84
C ALA A 469 8.10 35.84 -18.48
N GLU A 470 8.28 35.89 -19.80
CA GLU A 470 8.38 37.14 -20.57
C GLU A 470 7.12 38.00 -20.37
N GLN A 471 5.94 37.43 -20.56
CA GLN A 471 4.67 38.12 -20.38
C GLN A 471 4.52 38.68 -18.95
N ARG A 472 4.94 37.94 -17.92
CA ARG A 472 4.94 38.40 -16.53
C ARG A 472 5.95 39.52 -16.29
N LEU A 473 7.12 39.48 -16.93
CA LEU A 473 8.12 40.55 -16.87
C LEU A 473 7.63 41.84 -17.54
N HIS A 474 6.96 41.74 -18.69
CA HIS A 474 6.29 42.88 -19.33
C HIS A 474 5.12 43.43 -18.49
N ALA A 475 4.32 42.56 -17.88
CA ALA A 475 3.27 42.97 -16.95
C ALA A 475 3.85 43.73 -15.76
N LEU A 476 4.97 43.25 -15.21
CA LEU A 476 5.70 43.92 -14.13
C LEU A 476 6.13 45.33 -14.55
N ALA A 477 6.77 45.47 -15.72
CA ALA A 477 7.16 46.76 -16.29
C ALA A 477 5.97 47.71 -16.51
N ALA A 478 4.80 47.17 -16.87
CA ALA A 478 3.55 47.91 -17.02
C ALA A 478 2.81 48.20 -15.69
N GLY A 479 3.33 47.74 -14.54
CA GLY A 479 2.78 48.03 -13.21
C GLY A 479 1.86 46.94 -12.61
N GLN A 480 1.92 45.70 -13.10
CA GLN A 480 1.13 44.57 -12.62
C GLN A 480 2.01 43.37 -12.23
N PRO A 481 1.86 42.80 -11.01
CA PRO A 481 1.04 43.27 -9.90
C PRO A 481 1.50 44.65 -9.37
N PRO A 482 0.62 45.36 -8.63
CA PRO A 482 1.01 46.61 -7.96
C PRO A 482 2.25 46.40 -7.09
N ALA A 483 3.07 47.45 -6.95
CA ALA A 483 4.41 47.36 -6.37
C ALA A 483 4.44 46.57 -5.06
N SER A 484 5.16 45.45 -5.07
CA SER A 484 5.34 44.59 -3.92
C SER A 484 6.33 45.23 -2.92
N ALA A 485 6.26 44.82 -1.65
CA ALA A 485 7.10 45.39 -0.60
C ALA A 485 8.54 44.84 -0.58
N THR A 486 8.85 43.81 -1.37
CA THR A 486 10.14 43.10 -1.35
C THR A 486 10.58 42.66 -2.75
N GLU A 487 11.89 42.69 -3.01
CA GLU A 487 12.47 42.22 -4.28
C GLU A 487 12.08 40.76 -4.59
N GLU A 488 12.01 39.92 -3.55
CA GLU A 488 11.66 38.50 -3.64
C GLU A 488 10.23 38.26 -4.18
N ALA A 489 9.27 39.14 -3.86
CA ALA A 489 7.91 39.01 -4.38
C ALA A 489 7.84 39.32 -5.89
N ASP A 490 8.65 40.26 -6.40
CA ASP A 490 8.76 40.51 -7.85
C ASP A 490 9.45 39.35 -8.58
N ARG A 491 10.46 38.71 -7.96
CA ARG A 491 11.11 37.48 -8.49
C ARG A 491 10.11 36.32 -8.61
N GLN A 492 9.32 36.08 -7.56
CA GLN A 492 8.29 35.04 -7.55
C GLN A 492 7.15 35.34 -8.54
N ALA A 493 6.75 36.61 -8.69
CA ALA A 493 5.73 37.01 -9.65
C ALA A 493 6.17 36.82 -11.12
N THR A 494 7.46 36.99 -11.42
CA THR A 494 8.01 36.89 -12.79
C THR A 494 8.49 35.48 -13.15
N THR A 495 8.87 34.66 -12.17
CA THR A 495 9.30 33.27 -12.36
C THR A 495 8.12 32.33 -12.63
N VAL A 496 8.32 31.32 -13.49
CA VAL A 496 7.35 30.25 -13.76
C VAL A 496 8.07 28.90 -13.71
N SER A 497 7.55 27.94 -12.95
CA SER A 497 8.13 26.59 -12.86
C SER A 497 7.09 25.48 -13.01
N ARG A 498 7.54 24.31 -13.46
CA ARG A 498 6.78 23.06 -13.51
C ARG A 498 7.66 21.88 -13.14
N CYS A 499 7.14 20.99 -12.31
CA CYS A 499 7.70 19.67 -12.14
C CYS A 499 7.58 18.92 -13.48
N VAL A 500 8.70 18.37 -13.95
CA VAL A 500 8.83 17.62 -15.20
C VAL A 500 9.14 16.14 -14.98
N LEU A 501 9.59 15.77 -13.78
CA LEU A 501 9.77 14.40 -13.32
C LEU A 501 9.53 14.37 -11.81
N ARG A 502 8.72 13.42 -11.33
CA ARG A 502 8.58 13.08 -9.91
C ARG A 502 8.67 11.57 -9.72
N ALA A 503 9.52 11.14 -8.79
CA ALA A 503 9.52 9.80 -8.25
C ALA A 503 9.30 9.87 -6.73
N THR A 504 8.45 9.00 -6.21
CA THR A 504 8.16 8.88 -4.77
C THR A 504 8.39 7.45 -4.30
N LEU A 505 8.68 7.28 -3.01
CA LEU A 505 8.81 6.00 -2.33
C LEU A 505 8.34 6.20 -0.89
N SER A 506 7.33 5.45 -0.44
CA SER A 506 6.86 5.52 0.94
C SER A 506 7.84 4.81 1.90
N GLU A 507 7.85 5.23 3.17
CA GLU A 507 8.66 4.64 4.24
C GLU A 507 8.55 3.11 4.29
N ALA A 508 7.34 2.55 4.17
CA ALA A 508 7.13 1.10 4.15
C ALA A 508 7.86 0.40 2.98
N HIS A 509 7.84 1.00 1.78
CA HIS A 509 8.60 0.47 0.65
C HIS A 509 10.10 0.71 0.79
N GLN A 510 10.52 1.83 1.39
CA GLN A 510 11.93 2.09 1.67
C GLN A 510 12.50 1.07 2.66
N ALA A 511 11.77 0.72 3.71
CA ALA A 511 12.18 -0.28 4.70
C ALA A 511 12.30 -1.69 4.09
N ALA A 512 11.35 -2.10 3.25
CA ALA A 512 11.36 -3.44 2.66
C ALA A 512 12.20 -3.57 1.37
N TYR A 513 12.39 -2.46 0.64
CA TYR A 513 13.07 -2.40 -0.65
C TYR A 513 14.14 -1.29 -0.66
N ALA A 514 15.03 -1.28 0.35
CA ALA A 514 16.06 -0.25 0.51
C ALA A 514 16.88 0.05 -0.76
N PHE A 515 17.11 -0.97 -1.59
CA PHE A 515 17.78 -0.85 -2.89
C PHE A 515 17.09 0.10 -3.90
N LEU A 516 15.79 0.41 -3.71
CA LEU A 516 15.07 1.35 -4.56
C LEU A 516 15.53 2.80 -4.36
N VAL A 517 16.03 3.19 -3.17
CA VAL A 517 16.50 4.55 -2.90
C VAL A 517 17.59 4.99 -3.90
N PRO A 518 18.73 4.28 -4.05
CA PRO A 518 19.75 4.63 -5.06
C PRO A 518 19.27 4.42 -6.51
N GLU A 519 18.22 3.61 -6.75
CA GLU A 519 17.63 3.43 -8.07
C GLU A 519 16.75 4.62 -8.50
N ARG A 520 15.97 5.20 -7.57
CA ARG A 520 15.22 6.44 -7.84
C ARG A 520 16.18 7.64 -8.00
N GLU A 521 17.30 7.69 -7.28
CA GLU A 521 18.37 8.66 -7.55
C GLU A 521 19.02 8.49 -8.93
N ARG A 522 19.22 7.25 -9.37
CA ARG A 522 19.75 6.96 -10.71
C ARG A 522 18.75 7.35 -11.80
N LEU A 523 17.48 7.03 -11.62
CA LEU A 523 16.37 7.45 -12.48
C LEU A 523 16.31 8.99 -12.60
N LEU A 524 16.45 9.71 -11.49
CA LEU A 524 16.47 11.18 -11.50
C LEU A 524 17.62 11.74 -12.34
N ARG A 525 18.84 11.20 -12.16
CA ARG A 525 20.03 11.57 -12.95
C ARG A 525 19.87 11.23 -14.43
N GLU A 526 19.25 10.09 -14.76
CA GLU A 526 18.92 9.71 -16.14
C GLU A 526 17.89 10.68 -16.76
N GLY A 527 16.82 10.99 -16.04
CA GLY A 527 15.82 11.98 -16.47
C GLY A 527 16.45 13.35 -16.73
N ARG A 528 17.29 13.85 -15.81
CA ARG A 528 18.02 15.13 -15.96
C ARG A 528 18.86 15.11 -17.23
N ARG A 529 19.64 14.04 -17.46
CA ARG A 529 20.47 13.86 -18.66
C ARG A 529 19.64 13.87 -19.95
N VAL A 530 18.54 13.12 -20.01
CA VAL A 530 17.70 13.00 -21.21
C VAL A 530 17.01 14.33 -21.52
N LEU A 531 16.40 14.98 -20.52
CA LEU A 531 15.71 16.26 -20.70
C LEU A 531 16.69 17.38 -21.06
N ALA A 532 17.86 17.44 -20.40
CA ALA A 532 18.90 18.42 -20.73
C ALA A 532 19.47 18.22 -22.15
N GLN A 533 19.61 16.98 -22.63
CA GLN A 533 20.04 16.71 -24.00
C GLN A 533 19.04 17.29 -25.02
N ARG A 534 17.73 17.14 -24.78
CA ARG A 534 16.67 17.69 -25.64
C ARG A 534 16.60 19.22 -25.60
N LEU A 535 16.79 19.83 -24.43
CA LEU A 535 16.88 21.29 -24.30
C LEU A 535 18.13 21.82 -25.02
N GLY A 536 19.29 21.18 -24.84
CA GLY A 536 20.54 21.59 -25.46
C GLY A 536 20.57 21.46 -26.99
N GLN A 537 19.81 20.52 -27.57
CA GLN A 537 19.59 20.45 -29.03
C GLN A 537 18.92 21.71 -29.60
N ARG A 538 18.17 22.46 -28.78
CA ARG A 538 17.46 23.69 -29.19
C ARG A 538 18.14 24.97 -28.71
N HIS A 539 18.77 24.94 -27.54
CA HIS A 539 19.30 26.12 -26.86
C HIS A 539 20.83 26.12 -26.66
N GLY A 540 21.55 25.09 -27.14
CA GLY A 540 23.00 24.99 -27.04
C GLY A 540 23.49 24.42 -25.70
N THR A 541 24.76 24.68 -25.38
CA THR A 541 25.39 24.22 -24.13
C THR A 541 24.78 24.93 -22.92
N PRO A 542 24.39 24.20 -21.85
CA PRO A 542 23.92 24.84 -20.63
C PRO A 542 25.05 25.56 -19.89
N ASP A 543 24.72 26.70 -19.28
CA ASP A 543 25.48 27.35 -18.22
C ASP A 543 25.17 26.70 -16.86
N GLN A 544 26.16 26.68 -15.98
CA GLN A 544 26.06 26.20 -14.60
C GLN A 544 25.98 27.35 -13.59
N HIS A 545 26.26 28.59 -14.01
CA HIS A 545 26.28 29.79 -13.17
C HIS A 545 25.42 30.94 -13.76
N PRO A 546 24.14 30.71 -14.08
CA PRO A 546 23.27 31.72 -14.69
C PRO A 546 23.03 32.93 -13.76
N ASP A 547 23.09 34.16 -14.29
CA ASP A 547 22.75 35.37 -13.55
C ASP A 547 21.22 35.65 -13.53
N HIS A 548 20.44 34.60 -13.24
CA HIS A 548 18.99 34.68 -13.17
C HIS A 548 18.48 35.14 -11.81
N ALA A 549 17.30 35.77 -11.82
CA ALA A 549 16.62 36.29 -10.63
C ALA A 549 15.71 35.27 -9.94
N ALA A 550 15.99 33.96 -10.07
CA ALA A 550 15.20 32.91 -9.44
C ALA A 550 15.19 33.02 -7.88
N PRO A 551 14.11 32.57 -7.21
CA PRO A 551 14.03 32.45 -5.76
C PRO A 551 15.16 31.64 -5.12
N ALA A 552 15.43 31.89 -3.83
CA ALA A 552 16.57 31.30 -3.12
C ALA A 552 16.48 29.78 -2.91
N ASP A 553 15.29 29.18 -2.99
CA ASP A 553 15.06 27.73 -2.85
C ASP A 553 15.30 26.92 -4.14
N CYS A 554 15.67 27.59 -5.24
CA CYS A 554 15.84 26.97 -6.56
C CYS A 554 17.15 26.18 -6.74
N GLY A 555 18.01 26.12 -5.71
CA GLY A 555 19.30 25.42 -5.73
C GLY A 555 20.39 26.18 -6.51
N ALA A 556 21.48 26.51 -5.83
CA ALA A 556 22.70 27.01 -6.46
C ALA A 556 23.80 25.95 -6.36
N GLY A 557 24.46 25.62 -7.47
CA GLY A 557 25.53 24.62 -7.52
C GLY A 557 25.41 23.63 -8.68
N GLU A 558 26.13 22.51 -8.58
CA GLU A 558 26.36 21.53 -9.66
C GLU A 558 25.08 20.85 -10.21
N ASP A 559 23.96 20.93 -9.50
CA ASP A 559 22.68 20.35 -9.93
C ASP A 559 21.80 21.26 -10.83
N LEU A 560 22.21 22.51 -11.03
CA LEU A 560 21.55 23.44 -11.94
C LEU A 560 22.09 23.30 -13.38
N LEU A 561 21.20 23.30 -14.38
CA LEU A 561 21.54 23.46 -15.80
C LEU A 561 20.65 24.56 -16.39
N ALA A 562 21.24 25.62 -16.95
CA ALA A 562 20.47 26.75 -17.44
C ALA A 562 20.83 27.15 -18.87
N TRP A 563 19.86 27.64 -19.61
CA TRP A 563 20.03 28.12 -20.98
C TRP A 563 19.53 29.56 -21.09
N ALA A 564 20.40 30.42 -21.62
CA ALA A 564 20.04 31.78 -22.02
C ALA A 564 19.00 31.72 -23.15
N VAL A 565 17.88 32.45 -23.00
CA VAL A 565 16.82 32.49 -24.00
C VAL A 565 16.50 33.94 -24.37
N PRO A 566 16.78 34.36 -25.61
CA PRO A 566 16.58 35.74 -26.03
C PRO A 566 15.09 36.11 -25.97
N PRO A 567 14.76 37.37 -25.67
CA PRO A 567 13.37 37.80 -25.59
C PRO A 567 12.73 37.84 -26.98
N SER A 568 11.42 37.61 -27.03
CA SER A 568 10.60 37.82 -28.22
C SER A 568 10.20 39.29 -28.41
N GLN A 569 10.23 40.11 -27.36
CA GLN A 569 9.92 41.55 -27.41
C GLN A 569 10.93 42.40 -26.63
N ALA A 570 11.12 43.66 -27.06
CA ALA A 570 11.92 44.63 -26.31
C ALA A 570 11.19 45.08 -25.04
N LEU A 571 11.89 45.21 -23.92
CA LEU A 571 11.32 45.68 -22.66
C LEU A 571 10.99 47.19 -22.76
N PRO A 572 9.92 47.67 -22.10
CA PRO A 572 9.57 49.08 -22.13
C PRO A 572 10.71 49.94 -21.57
N GLY A 573 11.30 50.80 -22.40
CA GLY A 573 12.42 51.67 -22.02
C GLY A 573 13.82 51.19 -22.44
N ASP A 574 13.93 50.20 -23.34
CA ASP A 574 15.20 49.69 -23.92
C ASP A 574 16.06 50.72 -24.72
N ASP A 575 15.74 52.02 -24.68
CA ASP A 575 16.50 53.10 -25.34
C ASP A 575 17.84 53.45 -24.64
N ALA A 576 18.18 52.75 -23.55
CA ALA A 576 19.44 52.87 -22.84
C ALA A 576 20.25 51.57 -22.92
N GLU A 577 21.57 51.69 -23.05
CA GLU A 577 22.54 50.59 -23.24
C GLU A 577 22.22 49.35 -22.36
N ARG A 578 21.71 48.28 -23.00
CA ARG A 578 21.64 46.97 -22.33
C ARG A 578 23.07 46.56 -21.95
N PRO A 579 23.32 46.12 -20.70
CA PRO A 579 24.61 45.54 -20.33
C PRO A 579 24.98 44.40 -21.28
N GLU A 580 26.23 44.39 -21.76
CA GLU A 580 26.72 43.31 -22.63
C GLU A 580 26.50 41.95 -21.96
N GLY A 581 25.84 41.04 -22.67
CA GLY A 581 25.51 39.70 -22.18
C GLY A 581 24.14 39.53 -21.51
N ALA A 582 23.33 40.58 -21.32
CA ALA A 582 21.98 40.44 -20.75
C ALA A 582 21.01 39.70 -21.71
N THR A 583 20.54 38.52 -21.29
CA THR A 583 19.80 37.56 -22.14
C THR A 583 18.27 37.69 -22.07
N ALA A 584 17.77 38.56 -21.19
CA ALA A 584 16.38 38.73 -20.77
C ALA A 584 15.77 37.58 -19.96
N LEU A 585 15.88 36.32 -20.43
CA LEU A 585 15.35 35.14 -19.73
C LEU A 585 16.37 34.01 -19.63
N TRP A 586 16.23 33.24 -18.56
CA TRP A 586 16.92 31.97 -18.33
C TRP A 586 15.92 30.85 -18.17
N LEU A 587 16.13 29.75 -18.90
CA LEU A 587 15.43 28.48 -18.73
C LEU A 587 16.32 27.53 -17.93
N SER A 588 15.89 27.12 -16.73
CA SER A 588 16.68 26.31 -15.80
C SER A 588 16.03 24.97 -15.50
N LEU A 589 16.81 23.89 -15.58
CA LEU A 589 16.46 22.55 -15.11
C LEU A 589 17.25 22.26 -13.83
N HIS A 590 16.55 22.02 -12.73
CA HIS A 590 17.14 21.77 -11.41
C HIS A 590 16.47 20.58 -10.70
N ALA A 591 17.20 19.95 -9.77
CA ALA A 591 16.69 18.88 -8.94
C ALA A 591 16.21 19.40 -7.58
N ARG A 592 15.18 18.76 -7.01
CA ARG A 592 14.77 18.91 -5.60
C ARG A 592 14.63 17.51 -4.98
N ARG A 593 14.98 17.40 -3.70
CA ARG A 593 14.89 16.18 -2.90
C ARG A 593 14.38 16.56 -1.51
N SER A 594 13.55 15.73 -0.90
CA SER A 594 13.39 15.79 0.55
C SER A 594 14.50 15.02 1.24
N GLU A 595 15.17 15.67 2.20
CA GLU A 595 15.61 14.94 3.39
C GLU A 595 14.34 14.55 4.16
N ALA A 596 14.28 13.32 4.69
CA ALA A 596 13.07 12.84 5.35
C ALA A 596 12.84 13.61 6.65
N SER A 597 11.86 14.53 6.65
CA SER A 597 11.45 15.25 7.86
C SER A 597 10.49 14.37 8.66
N PRO A 598 10.76 14.05 9.94
CA PRO A 598 10.04 13.03 10.70
C PRO A 598 8.64 13.45 11.18
N THR A 599 7.99 14.44 10.55
CA THR A 599 6.79 15.11 11.09
C THR A 599 5.61 15.25 10.13
N GLU A 600 5.79 14.98 8.82
CA GLU A 600 4.69 14.92 7.85
C GLU A 600 4.92 13.68 6.98
N GLU A 601 3.96 12.75 7.01
CA GLU A 601 3.88 11.43 6.33
C GLU A 601 5.10 11.04 5.48
N GLY A 602 5.92 10.11 6.01
CA GLY A 602 7.25 9.76 5.51
C GLY A 602 7.31 9.20 4.08
N GLU A 603 7.27 10.08 3.08
CA GLU A 603 7.54 9.75 1.68
C GLU A 603 8.85 10.39 1.22
N ALA A 604 9.82 9.54 0.84
CA ALA A 604 11.01 9.99 0.13
C ALA A 604 10.62 10.37 -1.31
N TRP A 605 11.01 11.57 -1.75
CA TRP A 605 10.71 12.03 -3.09
C TRP A 605 11.89 12.72 -3.78
N TRP A 606 11.92 12.54 -5.10
CA TRP A 606 12.92 13.06 -6.02
C TRP A 606 12.21 13.77 -7.18
N GLU A 607 12.55 15.03 -7.42
CA GLU A 607 11.90 15.84 -8.44
C GLU A 607 12.90 16.54 -9.37
N LEU A 608 12.52 16.68 -10.64
CA LEU A 608 13.12 17.65 -11.55
C LEU A 608 12.10 18.74 -11.88
N TRP A 609 12.58 19.97 -11.88
CA TRP A 609 11.78 21.16 -12.16
C TRP A 609 12.39 21.91 -13.33
N LEU A 610 11.56 22.18 -14.34
CA LEU A 610 11.87 23.14 -15.39
C LEU A 610 11.29 24.49 -15.00
N MET A 611 12.11 25.53 -15.10
CA MET A 611 11.84 26.89 -14.66
C MET A 611 12.18 27.87 -15.78
N ALA A 612 11.39 28.94 -15.91
CA ALA A 612 11.78 30.13 -16.63
C ALA A 612 11.78 31.32 -15.65
N ALA A 613 12.91 32.03 -15.56
CA ALA A 613 13.09 33.19 -14.70
C ALA A 613 13.77 34.32 -15.48
N PRO A 614 13.52 35.60 -15.16
CA PRO A 614 14.22 36.69 -15.81
C PRO A 614 15.71 36.74 -15.42
N ASP A 615 16.52 37.26 -16.33
CA ASP A 615 17.87 37.74 -16.01
C ASP A 615 17.78 38.84 -14.93
N ARG A 616 18.75 38.90 -14.01
CA ARG A 616 18.72 39.91 -12.93
C ARG A 616 18.70 41.34 -13.45
N ASN A 617 19.36 41.62 -14.57
CA ASN A 617 19.37 42.96 -15.16
C ASN A 617 18.04 43.26 -15.85
N ALA A 618 17.41 42.25 -16.47
CA ALA A 618 16.08 42.38 -17.06
C ALA A 618 14.97 42.59 -16.00
N LEU A 619 15.06 41.92 -14.85
CA LEU A 619 14.17 42.18 -13.71
C LEU A 619 14.33 43.61 -13.18
N ARG A 620 15.57 44.06 -12.99
CA ARG A 620 15.87 45.44 -12.56
C ARG A 620 15.36 46.48 -13.56
N ALA A 621 15.49 46.22 -14.87
CA ALA A 621 14.97 47.08 -15.92
C ALA A 621 13.43 47.16 -15.85
N ALA A 622 12.73 46.04 -15.69
CA ALA A 622 11.28 46.03 -15.52
C ALA A 622 10.82 46.75 -14.23
N GLN A 623 11.55 46.59 -13.12
CA GLN A 623 11.29 47.33 -11.88
C GLN A 623 11.50 48.84 -12.04
N ALA A 624 12.55 49.25 -12.77
CA ALA A 624 12.83 50.66 -13.07
C ALA A 624 11.76 51.27 -14.01
N ALA A 625 11.33 50.53 -15.03
CA ALA A 625 10.22 50.91 -15.91
C ALA A 625 8.93 51.13 -15.09
N ARG A 626 8.55 50.15 -14.25
CA ARG A 626 7.40 50.28 -13.32
C ARG A 626 7.49 51.53 -12.45
N ALA A 627 8.67 51.81 -11.89
CA ALA A 627 8.90 52.98 -11.06
C ALA A 627 8.79 54.29 -11.85
N ALA A 628 9.14 54.31 -13.14
CA ALA A 628 8.95 55.46 -14.02
C ALA A 628 7.46 55.69 -14.35
N THR A 629 6.70 54.63 -14.63
CA THR A 629 5.25 54.71 -14.91
C THR A 629 4.43 55.20 -13.71
N LEU A 630 4.93 54.95 -12.49
CA LEU A 630 4.29 55.37 -11.23
C LEU A 630 4.69 56.78 -10.76
N ARG A 631 5.58 57.50 -11.47
CA ARG A 631 5.91 58.89 -11.11
C ARG A 631 4.71 59.81 -11.38
N PRO A 632 4.26 60.62 -10.40
CA PRO A 632 3.25 61.64 -10.66
C PRO A 632 3.81 62.68 -11.64
N VAL A 633 3.04 62.98 -12.70
CA VAL A 633 3.37 64.06 -13.63
C VAL A 633 3.40 65.40 -12.85
N PRO A 634 4.49 66.18 -12.91
CA PRO A 634 4.54 67.47 -12.22
C PRO A 634 3.48 68.43 -12.79
N ALA A 635 2.82 69.18 -11.90
CA ALA A 635 1.64 69.99 -12.23
C ALA A 635 1.88 71.14 -13.22
N THR A 636 3.13 71.41 -13.60
CA THR A 636 3.55 72.52 -14.48
C THR A 636 3.25 72.30 -15.97
N ALA A 637 2.92 71.07 -16.40
CA ALA A 637 2.64 70.76 -17.80
C ALA A 637 1.20 71.06 -18.25
N ARG A 638 0.34 71.61 -17.38
CA ARG A 638 -1.10 71.78 -17.65
C ARG A 638 -1.56 73.21 -18.00
N GLU A 639 -0.64 74.17 -18.08
CA GLU A 639 -0.96 75.60 -18.29
C GLU A 639 -0.46 76.18 -19.63
N ALA A 640 0.02 75.34 -20.56
CA ALA A 640 0.61 75.81 -21.84
C ALA A 640 -0.37 75.95 -23.02
N GLU A 641 -1.59 75.40 -22.95
CA GLU A 641 -2.60 75.49 -24.03
C GLU A 641 -3.94 76.07 -23.54
N ALA A 642 -3.98 77.40 -23.38
CA ALA A 642 -5.20 78.15 -23.06
C ALA A 642 -5.21 79.56 -23.69
N ALA A 643 -5.43 79.65 -25.00
CA ALA A 643 -5.84 80.88 -25.70
C ALA A 643 -6.77 80.54 -26.89
N PRO A 644 -7.71 81.42 -27.28
CA PRO A 644 -9.07 80.93 -27.53
C PRO A 644 -9.56 81.08 -28.97
N GLN A 645 -10.58 80.28 -29.34
CA GLN A 645 -11.61 80.73 -30.28
C GLN A 645 -12.98 80.12 -29.98
N ALA A 646 -14.02 80.93 -30.15
CA ALA A 646 -15.37 80.64 -29.67
C ALA A 646 -16.35 80.39 -30.82
N ALA A 647 -17.20 79.37 -30.69
CA ALA A 647 -18.65 79.42 -30.92
C ALA A 647 -19.28 78.04 -30.65
N ARG A 648 -20.35 77.99 -29.83
CA ARG A 648 -21.19 76.78 -29.63
C ARG A 648 -22.33 76.74 -30.67
N PRO A 649 -22.98 75.59 -30.89
CA PRO A 649 -24.28 75.37 -30.22
C PRO A 649 -24.36 74.09 -29.37
N ALA A 650 -25.51 73.89 -28.72
CA ALA A 650 -25.72 72.97 -27.59
C ALA A 650 -26.12 71.52 -27.99
N PRO A 651 -25.91 70.52 -27.09
CA PRO A 651 -26.29 69.12 -27.31
C PRO A 651 -27.78 68.86 -27.04
N GLN A 652 -28.36 67.88 -27.76
CA GLN A 652 -29.68 67.30 -27.45
C GLN A 652 -29.55 66.06 -26.55
N PRO A 653 -30.58 65.73 -25.72
CA PRO A 653 -30.49 64.70 -24.69
C PRO A 653 -30.75 63.27 -25.21
N LEU A 654 -30.12 62.29 -24.56
CA LEU A 654 -30.47 60.87 -24.67
C LEU A 654 -31.45 60.45 -23.55
N PRO A 655 -32.33 59.46 -23.80
CA PRO A 655 -33.42 59.09 -22.88
C PRO A 655 -32.96 58.28 -21.64
N PRO A 656 -33.79 58.21 -20.58
CA PRO A 656 -33.45 57.59 -19.30
C PRO A 656 -33.41 56.05 -19.32
N PRO A 657 -32.79 55.40 -18.31
CA PRO A 657 -32.55 53.96 -18.31
C PRO A 657 -33.82 53.15 -18.02
N LEU A 658 -33.95 51.98 -18.65
CA LEU A 658 -34.96 50.98 -18.34
C LEU A 658 -34.38 49.84 -17.50
N SER A 659 -35.16 49.44 -16.49
CA SER A 659 -34.78 48.49 -15.44
C SER A 659 -34.67 47.04 -15.92
N LEU A 660 -33.75 46.29 -15.32
CA LEU A 660 -33.67 44.83 -15.44
C LEU A 660 -34.84 44.14 -14.70
N PRO A 661 -35.43 43.06 -15.26
CA PRO A 661 -36.01 41.98 -14.49
C PRO A 661 -34.92 41.02 -13.97
N ARG A 662 -35.17 40.40 -12.82
CA ARG A 662 -34.41 39.24 -12.30
C ARG A 662 -35.09 37.92 -12.72
N GLU A 663 -34.45 36.81 -12.34
CA GLU A 663 -34.90 35.40 -12.46
C GLU A 663 -34.80 34.78 -13.88
N GLU A 664 -34.51 33.50 -14.06
CA GLU A 664 -33.68 32.56 -13.27
C GLU A 664 -33.30 31.37 -14.19
N THR A 665 -32.21 30.64 -13.88
CA THR A 665 -31.88 29.27 -14.33
C THR A 665 -32.18 28.81 -15.78
N ALA A 666 -31.14 28.60 -16.58
CA ALA A 666 -30.97 27.37 -17.40
C ALA A 666 -29.61 27.36 -18.13
N ALA A 667 -28.88 26.25 -18.07
CA ALA A 667 -27.67 26.04 -18.87
C ALA A 667 -27.97 25.26 -20.16
N PRO A 668 -27.58 25.75 -21.35
CA PRO A 668 -27.49 24.94 -22.55
C PRO A 668 -26.05 24.47 -22.83
N ARG A 669 -25.96 23.24 -23.34
CA ARG A 669 -24.73 22.49 -23.64
C ARG A 669 -23.85 23.18 -24.69
N VAL A 670 -22.54 23.19 -24.47
CA VAL A 670 -21.53 23.48 -25.50
C VAL A 670 -21.22 22.19 -26.29
N PRO A 671 -21.18 22.20 -27.63
CA PRO A 671 -20.82 21.03 -28.43
C PRO A 671 -19.30 20.76 -28.39
N VAL A 672 -18.93 19.50 -28.16
CA VAL A 672 -17.55 19.03 -28.27
C VAL A 672 -17.22 18.76 -29.74
N PHE A 673 -16.23 19.45 -30.29
CA PHE A 673 -15.69 19.16 -31.61
C PHE A 673 -14.65 18.02 -31.52
N HIS A 674 -14.99 16.85 -32.04
CA HIS A 674 -14.02 15.78 -32.30
C HIS A 674 -13.23 16.11 -33.57
N VAL A 675 -11.92 16.36 -33.44
CA VAL A 675 -11.00 16.41 -34.58
C VAL A 675 -10.52 14.99 -34.87
N VAL A 676 -11.02 14.40 -35.95
CA VAL A 676 -10.58 13.10 -36.46
C VAL A 676 -9.38 13.31 -37.38
N LEU A 677 -8.25 12.68 -37.07
CA LEU A 677 -7.12 12.56 -38.00
C LEU A 677 -7.33 11.31 -38.89
N PRO A 678 -7.02 11.39 -40.20
CA PRO A 678 -7.29 10.29 -41.14
C PRO A 678 -6.22 9.18 -41.05
N PRO A 679 -6.60 7.91 -41.31
CA PRO A 679 -5.65 6.81 -41.35
C PRO A 679 -4.85 6.78 -42.67
N LEU A 680 -3.58 6.39 -42.58
CA LEU A 680 -2.75 6.06 -43.73
C LEU A 680 -3.17 4.68 -44.28
N THR A 681 -3.36 4.59 -45.60
CA THR A 681 -3.62 3.32 -46.31
C THR A 681 -2.41 2.90 -47.14
N PRO A 682 -2.05 1.61 -47.13
CA PRO A 682 -1.29 0.98 -48.21
C PRO A 682 -2.24 0.27 -49.18
N THR A 683 -2.07 0.51 -50.48
CA THR A 683 -2.84 -0.13 -51.57
C THR A 683 -2.21 -1.42 -52.06
N VAL A 684 -2.93 -2.54 -52.06
CA VAL A 684 -2.68 -3.72 -52.95
C VAL A 684 -4.01 -4.33 -53.41
N ASN A 685 -4.00 -5.00 -54.57
CA ASN A 685 -5.14 -5.29 -55.45
C ASN A 685 -6.09 -6.44 -55.07
N ALA A 686 -7.35 -6.20 -55.42
CA ALA A 686 -8.43 -7.09 -55.92
C ALA A 686 -8.19 -8.61 -56.16
N ALA A 687 -9.09 -9.42 -55.57
CA ALA A 687 -9.91 -10.51 -56.16
C ALA A 687 -10.67 -11.22 -54.99
N GLY A 688 -11.90 -11.75 -55.10
CA GLY A 688 -12.92 -11.79 -56.15
C GLY A 688 -14.03 -12.80 -55.74
N ALA A 689 -15.28 -12.60 -56.21
CA ALA A 689 -16.46 -13.49 -56.01
C ALA A 689 -16.98 -13.67 -54.55
N SER A 690 -18.22 -14.10 -54.30
CA SER A 690 -19.53 -13.97 -54.98
C SER A 690 -20.63 -14.52 -54.05
N SER A 691 -21.92 -14.25 -54.36
CA SER A 691 -23.15 -14.81 -53.75
C SER A 691 -23.41 -14.51 -52.25
N THR A 692 -24.60 -14.21 -51.70
CA THR A 692 -25.92 -13.65 -52.10
C THR A 692 -26.96 -14.26 -51.14
N ALA A 693 -27.80 -13.43 -50.51
CA ALA A 693 -29.16 -13.76 -50.03
C ALA A 693 -29.27 -14.80 -48.85
N THR A 694 -30.28 -14.79 -47.97
CA THR A 694 -31.52 -13.97 -47.86
C THR A 694 -32.02 -13.88 -46.41
N ALA A 695 -33.07 -13.09 -46.17
CA ALA A 695 -33.81 -12.90 -44.90
C ALA A 695 -34.51 -14.20 -44.38
N THR A 696 -35.21 -14.29 -43.23
CA THR A 696 -36.27 -13.37 -42.73
C THR A 696 -36.77 -13.68 -41.29
N SER A 697 -37.19 -12.61 -40.58
CA SER A 697 -38.30 -12.49 -39.59
C SER A 697 -38.56 -13.48 -38.42
N ALA A 698 -38.30 -12.96 -37.21
CA ALA A 698 -39.15 -12.90 -36.00
C ALA A 698 -40.55 -13.59 -35.92
N ARG A 699 -40.88 -14.12 -34.71
CA ARG A 699 -42.14 -13.86 -33.97
C ARG A 699 -42.13 -14.30 -32.49
N LYS A 700 -42.99 -13.67 -31.67
CA LYS A 700 -43.35 -13.86 -30.24
C LYS A 700 -44.76 -13.22 -30.05
N PRO A 701 -45.43 -13.21 -28.87
CA PRO A 701 -45.79 -14.24 -27.87
C PRO A 701 -47.30 -14.63 -27.99
N PRO A 702 -48.01 -15.21 -26.98
CA PRO A 702 -48.48 -14.55 -25.71
C PRO A 702 -48.17 -15.41 -24.43
N GLU A 703 -48.97 -15.41 -23.33
CA GLU A 703 -49.24 -14.37 -22.30
C GLU A 703 -50.22 -14.94 -21.20
N GLN A 704 -50.47 -14.20 -20.10
CA GLN A 704 -51.54 -14.32 -19.07
C GLN A 704 -51.50 -15.56 -18.13
N ASN A 705 -51.42 -15.43 -16.79
CA ASN A 705 -52.27 -14.62 -15.89
C ASN A 705 -51.65 -14.37 -14.50
N ALA A 706 -52.18 -13.39 -13.76
CA ALA A 706 -51.90 -13.10 -12.34
C ALA A 706 -53.19 -13.13 -11.49
N PRO A 707 -53.12 -13.05 -10.14
CA PRO A 707 -53.67 -11.82 -9.53
C PRO A 707 -53.05 -11.32 -8.18
N ARG A 708 -52.83 -9.99 -8.15
CA ARG A 708 -53.16 -8.98 -7.09
C ARG A 708 -52.46 -8.96 -5.71
N SER A 709 -52.12 -7.72 -5.31
CA SER A 709 -51.46 -7.26 -4.07
C SER A 709 -52.43 -6.89 -2.93
N PRO A 710 -51.93 -6.34 -1.79
CA PRO A 710 -52.00 -4.86 -1.68
C PRO A 710 -50.81 -4.12 -1.00
N ALA A 711 -50.54 -2.91 -1.52
CA ALA A 711 -50.15 -1.64 -0.86
C ALA A 711 -48.86 -1.47 0.02
N ALA A 712 -47.88 -0.74 -0.56
CA ALA A 712 -47.17 0.48 -0.05
C ALA A 712 -46.42 0.48 1.32
N PRO A 713 -45.32 1.28 1.51
CA PRO A 713 -44.93 2.50 0.77
C PRO A 713 -43.47 2.54 0.20
N ARG A 714 -43.11 3.67 -0.44
CA ARG A 714 -41.82 3.96 -1.07
C ARG A 714 -40.73 4.46 -0.08
N PRO A 715 -39.45 4.15 -0.34
CA PRO A 715 -38.34 5.10 -0.29
C PRO A 715 -37.90 5.45 -1.74
N GLN A 716 -37.75 6.72 -2.12
CA GLN A 716 -36.58 7.59 -1.90
C GLN A 716 -35.27 7.06 -2.48
N THR A 717 -34.69 7.86 -3.37
CA THR A 717 -33.48 7.62 -4.15
C THR A 717 -32.20 8.06 -3.42
N SER A 718 -31.22 7.17 -3.27
CA SER A 718 -29.80 7.50 -3.09
C SER A 718 -28.98 6.42 -3.83
N GLN A 719 -28.26 6.81 -4.88
CA GLN A 719 -26.84 7.19 -4.88
C GLN A 719 -25.87 6.07 -4.51
N SER A 720 -25.00 5.77 -5.47
CA SER A 720 -23.85 4.87 -5.40
C SER A 720 -22.73 5.38 -4.47
N ARG A 721 -22.21 4.49 -3.63
CA ARG A 721 -20.83 4.50 -3.06
C ARG A 721 -20.29 3.07 -3.20
N LYS A 722 -19.11 2.83 -3.80
CA LYS A 722 -17.74 3.03 -3.28
C LYS A 722 -17.45 2.24 -1.99
N PRO A 723 -16.24 1.64 -1.86
CA PRO A 723 -15.98 0.52 -0.96
C PRO A 723 -16.01 0.89 0.52
N GLN A 724 -16.13 -0.14 1.35
CA GLN A 724 -16.27 -0.04 2.80
C GLN A 724 -15.01 0.54 3.44
N HIS A 725 -15.10 1.79 3.92
CA HIS A 725 -14.37 2.16 5.13
C HIS A 725 -14.84 1.24 6.27
N GLN A 726 -13.91 0.77 7.09
CA GLN A 726 -14.25 0.33 8.44
C GLN A 726 -15.03 1.46 9.14
N PRO A 727 -16.13 1.19 9.85
CA PRO A 727 -16.70 2.21 10.71
C PRO A 727 -15.65 2.60 11.76
N PRO A 728 -15.55 3.88 12.17
CA PRO A 728 -14.77 4.22 13.35
C PRO A 728 -15.34 3.42 14.52
N ASP A 729 -14.46 2.81 15.33
CA ASP A 729 -14.88 2.01 16.47
C ASP A 729 -15.90 2.79 17.31
N LEU A 730 -16.91 2.09 17.83
CA LEU A 730 -17.94 2.69 18.69
C LEU A 730 -17.30 3.48 19.85
N ALA A 731 -16.13 3.02 20.33
CA ALA A 731 -15.29 3.70 21.30
C ALA A 731 -14.83 5.09 20.83
N LEU A 732 -14.34 5.24 19.59
CA LEU A 732 -13.88 6.51 19.03
C LEU A 732 -15.04 7.51 18.89
N MET A 733 -16.21 7.03 18.46
CA MET A 733 -17.39 7.88 18.29
C MET A 733 -18.01 8.30 19.63
N VAL A 734 -18.04 7.39 20.62
CA VAL A 734 -18.43 7.73 22.01
C VAL A 734 -17.43 8.70 22.64
N HIS A 735 -16.13 8.49 22.44
CA HIS A 735 -15.08 9.37 22.95
C HIS A 735 -15.20 10.78 22.36
N PHE A 736 -15.36 10.92 21.04
CA PHE A 736 -15.57 12.22 20.39
C PHE A 736 -16.77 12.98 20.98
N VAL A 737 -17.91 12.30 21.18
CA VAL A 737 -19.11 12.90 21.79
C VAL A 737 -18.83 13.33 23.24
N LEU A 738 -18.17 12.49 24.04
CA LEU A 738 -17.84 12.82 25.44
C LEU A 738 -16.86 13.99 25.53
N SER A 739 -15.85 14.07 24.66
CA SER A 739 -14.89 15.18 24.63
C SER A 739 -15.54 16.51 24.20
N VAL A 740 -16.50 16.48 23.27
CA VAL A 740 -17.30 17.68 22.91
C VAL A 740 -18.19 18.13 24.07
N VAL A 741 -18.84 17.21 24.78
CA VAL A 741 -19.65 17.52 25.98
C VAL A 741 -18.76 18.08 27.10
N ALA A 742 -17.59 17.46 27.34
CA ALA A 742 -16.62 17.95 28.31
C ALA A 742 -16.16 19.38 27.96
N LEU A 743 -15.77 19.64 26.72
CA LEU A 743 -15.37 20.98 26.27
C LEU A 743 -16.47 22.01 26.49
N ALA A 744 -17.73 21.69 26.19
CA ALA A 744 -18.87 22.58 26.41
C ALA A 744 -19.10 22.90 27.91
N CYS A 745 -18.96 21.90 28.79
CA CYS A 745 -19.02 22.10 30.24
C CYS A 745 -17.85 22.98 30.73
N HIS A 746 -16.62 22.75 30.28
CA HIS A 746 -15.47 23.53 30.70
C HIS A 746 -15.48 24.98 30.18
N VAL A 747 -15.91 25.21 28.93
CA VAL A 747 -16.14 26.57 28.40
C VAL A 747 -17.22 27.29 29.23
N SER A 748 -18.27 26.59 29.63
CA SER A 748 -19.29 27.14 30.53
C SER A 748 -18.68 27.57 31.88
N VAL A 749 -17.89 26.69 32.52
CA VAL A 749 -17.19 27.02 33.79
C VAL A 749 -16.22 28.18 33.62
N ALA A 750 -15.46 28.24 32.53
CA ALA A 750 -14.53 29.33 32.25
C ALA A 750 -15.26 30.68 32.04
N LEU A 751 -16.42 30.67 31.38
CA LEU A 751 -17.28 31.84 31.22
C LEU A 751 -17.93 32.27 32.56
N THR A 752 -18.36 31.33 33.40
CA THR A 752 -18.86 31.64 34.75
C THR A 752 -17.75 32.24 35.61
N ALA A 753 -16.55 31.64 35.61
CA ALA A 753 -15.38 32.16 36.33
C ALA A 753 -14.94 33.54 35.82
N TRP A 754 -15.03 33.78 34.50
CA TRP A 754 -14.80 35.10 33.90
C TRP A 754 -15.78 36.15 34.43
N ASN A 755 -17.07 35.79 34.51
CA ASN A 755 -18.13 36.71 34.93
C ASN A 755 -18.13 36.97 36.45
N GLU A 756 -17.82 35.97 37.28
CA GLU A 756 -17.85 36.11 38.75
C GLU A 756 -16.51 36.57 39.35
N ALA A 757 -15.37 36.16 38.79
CA ALA A 757 -14.03 36.42 39.33
C ALA A 757 -13.12 37.21 38.38
N GLY A 758 -13.63 37.63 37.22
CA GLY A 758 -12.94 38.50 36.28
C GLY A 758 -12.13 37.77 35.20
N PRO A 759 -11.66 38.50 34.17
CA PRO A 759 -11.09 37.92 32.95
C PRO A 759 -9.87 37.03 33.20
N LEU A 760 -9.03 37.35 34.19
CA LEU A 760 -7.86 36.53 34.54
C LEU A 760 -8.23 35.16 35.14
N ALA A 761 -9.35 35.06 35.87
CA ALA A 761 -9.84 33.79 36.40
C ALA A 761 -10.43 32.91 35.28
N GLY A 762 -11.18 33.52 34.35
CA GLY A 762 -11.67 32.84 33.14
C GLY A 762 -10.55 32.32 32.26
N LEU A 763 -9.58 33.17 31.91
CA LEU A 763 -8.38 32.79 31.15
C LEU A 763 -7.54 31.73 31.87
N GLY A 764 -7.32 31.87 33.18
CA GLY A 764 -6.58 30.87 33.96
C GLY A 764 -7.23 29.48 33.92
N THR A 765 -8.56 29.42 34.02
CA THR A 765 -9.34 28.18 33.90
C THR A 765 -9.17 27.55 32.51
N LEU A 766 -9.19 28.37 31.46
CA LEU A 766 -9.11 27.93 30.06
C LEU A 766 -7.70 27.46 29.67
N VAL A 767 -6.64 28.07 30.24
CA VAL A 767 -5.25 27.64 30.05
C VAL A 767 -4.94 26.33 30.79
N LEU A 768 -5.42 26.18 32.03
CA LEU A 768 -5.24 24.94 32.80
C LEU A 768 -5.99 23.74 32.19
N MET A 769 -7.13 23.98 31.54
CA MET A 769 -7.86 22.97 30.76
C MET A 769 -6.98 22.38 29.63
N GLY A 770 -6.21 23.20 28.92
CA GLY A 770 -5.32 22.73 27.85
C GLY A 770 -4.30 21.69 28.34
N PHE A 771 -3.76 21.86 29.55
CA PHE A 771 -2.82 20.90 30.16
C PHE A 771 -3.49 19.57 30.57
N ALA A 772 -4.76 19.60 30.98
CA ALA A 772 -5.50 18.38 31.33
C ALA A 772 -5.84 17.53 30.10
N GLU A 773 -6.21 18.16 28.98
CA GLU A 773 -6.43 17.46 27.70
C GLU A 773 -5.13 16.92 27.11
N LEU A 774 -4.02 17.67 27.19
CA LEU A 774 -2.68 17.21 26.81
C LEU A 774 -2.25 15.93 27.57
N TYR A 775 -2.60 15.81 28.85
CA TYR A 775 -2.34 14.61 29.66
C TYR A 775 -3.09 13.37 29.15
N TRP A 776 -4.34 13.53 28.68
CA TRP A 776 -5.11 12.40 28.12
C TRP A 776 -4.74 12.09 26.68
N ALA A 777 -4.47 13.10 25.85
CA ALA A 777 -4.05 12.93 24.46
C ALA A 777 -2.75 12.12 24.35
N TRP A 778 -1.74 12.42 25.17
CA TRP A 778 -0.49 11.66 25.21
C TRP A 778 -0.70 10.16 25.47
N ARG A 779 -1.66 9.83 26.34
CA ARG A 779 -1.94 8.46 26.81
C ARG A 779 -2.72 7.60 25.80
N PHE A 780 -3.31 8.23 24.78
CA PHE A 780 -4.00 7.54 23.69
C PHE A 780 -3.11 7.25 22.48
N VAL A 781 -2.05 8.04 22.27
CA VAL A 781 -1.14 7.87 21.12
C VAL A 781 -0.03 6.85 21.41
N PHE A 782 0.44 6.72 22.66
CA PHE A 782 1.55 5.84 23.01
C PHE A 782 1.24 4.92 24.20
N HIS A 783 1.24 3.62 23.95
CA HIS A 783 0.99 2.56 24.93
C HIS A 783 2.28 2.17 25.67
N THR A 784 2.78 3.00 26.61
CA THR A 784 3.93 2.67 27.46
C THR A 784 3.73 3.06 28.94
N PRO A 785 4.38 2.36 29.90
CA PRO A 785 4.13 2.54 31.33
C PRO A 785 4.93 3.67 32.00
N GLU A 786 4.44 4.05 33.17
CA GLU A 786 4.95 4.96 34.21
C GLU A 786 6.27 5.71 33.96
N SER A 787 6.16 7.01 33.67
CA SER A 787 7.27 7.97 33.74
C SER A 787 7.13 8.91 34.95
N LEU A 788 8.25 9.49 35.41
CA LEU A 788 8.26 10.54 36.44
C LEU A 788 7.42 11.78 36.05
N VAL A 789 7.29 12.03 34.75
CA VAL A 789 6.42 13.10 34.20
C VAL A 789 4.94 12.80 34.50
N LEU A 790 4.54 11.53 34.44
CA LEU A 790 3.19 11.09 34.78
C LEU A 790 2.86 11.32 36.26
N ALA A 791 3.82 11.04 37.16
CA ALA A 791 3.68 11.31 38.60
C ALA A 791 3.60 12.82 38.89
N ALA A 792 4.41 13.63 38.21
CA ALA A 792 4.35 15.10 38.33
C ALA A 792 3.02 15.67 37.79
N ALA A 793 2.50 15.14 36.68
CA ALA A 793 1.20 15.53 36.13
C ALA A 793 0.04 15.13 37.06
N ALA A 794 0.06 13.92 37.63
CA ALA A 794 -0.92 13.49 38.62
C ALA A 794 -0.90 14.37 39.88
N LEU A 795 0.30 14.75 40.37
CA LEU A 795 0.45 15.68 41.49
C LEU A 795 -0.14 17.07 41.14
N LEU A 796 0.09 17.57 39.92
CA LEU A 796 -0.49 18.81 39.43
C LEU A 796 -2.03 18.76 39.35
N VAL A 797 -2.62 17.63 38.96
CA VAL A 797 -4.09 17.43 38.97
C VAL A 797 -4.64 17.41 40.41
N VAL A 798 -3.93 16.82 41.38
CA VAL A 798 -4.33 16.85 42.79
C VAL A 798 -4.20 18.27 43.38
N LEU A 799 -3.13 18.99 43.06
CA LEU A 799 -2.94 20.39 43.46
C LEU A 799 -4.00 21.30 42.81
N TYR A 800 -4.38 21.05 41.56
CA TYR A 800 -5.50 21.70 40.88
C TYR A 800 -6.81 21.46 41.65
N LEU A 801 -7.18 20.21 41.97
CA LEU A 801 -8.39 19.92 42.73
C LEU A 801 -8.41 20.61 44.12
N PHE A 802 -7.28 20.67 44.82
CA PHE A 802 -7.17 21.37 46.11
C PHE A 802 -7.21 22.90 45.99
N ALA A 803 -6.61 23.48 44.95
CA ALA A 803 -6.63 24.93 44.71
C ALA A 803 -8.05 25.47 44.43
N TRP A 804 -8.95 24.61 43.93
CA TRP A 804 -10.34 24.95 43.67
C TRP A 804 -11.28 24.81 44.88
N PHE A 805 -10.88 24.14 45.96
CA PHE A 805 -11.70 23.96 47.16
C PHE A 805 -12.20 25.28 47.78
N PRO A 806 -11.41 26.37 47.87
CA PRO A 806 -11.91 27.67 48.34
C PRO A 806 -12.92 28.33 47.38
N LEU A 807 -12.79 28.08 46.07
CA LEU A 807 -13.66 28.66 45.05
C LEU A 807 -15.03 27.96 45.02
N TYR A 808 -15.05 26.62 45.03
CA TYR A 808 -16.28 25.85 45.21
C TYR A 808 -16.99 26.15 46.53
N ARG A 809 -16.24 26.38 47.62
CA ARG A 809 -16.82 26.82 48.90
C ARG A 809 -17.47 28.20 48.82
N ARG A 810 -16.93 29.15 48.03
CA ARG A 810 -17.56 30.47 47.79
C ARG A 810 -18.79 30.36 46.87
N MET A 811 -18.72 29.58 45.79
CA MET A 811 -19.89 29.32 44.93
C MET A 811 -21.04 28.66 45.72
N GLY A 812 -20.75 27.66 46.56
CA GLY A 812 -21.75 27.03 47.44
C GLY A 812 -22.36 27.97 48.48
N GLN A 813 -21.62 29.00 48.91
CA GLN A 813 -22.14 30.07 49.77
C GLN A 813 -23.03 31.06 48.99
N SER A 814 -22.71 31.34 47.72
CA SER A 814 -23.56 32.15 46.82
C SER A 814 -24.92 31.51 46.56
N PHE A 815 -24.95 30.21 46.26
CA PHE A 815 -26.21 29.46 46.07
C PHE A 815 -27.03 29.35 47.37
N SER A 816 -26.38 29.12 48.52
CA SER A 816 -27.05 29.11 49.83
C SER A 816 -27.67 30.47 50.20
N ALA A 817 -27.07 31.60 49.77
CA ALA A 817 -27.61 32.93 50.04
C ALA A 817 -28.84 33.26 49.17
N HIS A 818 -28.88 32.80 47.92
CA HIS A 818 -30.02 33.01 47.03
C HIS A 818 -31.22 32.09 47.33
N GLY A 819 -30.99 30.92 47.94
CA GLY A 819 -32.06 30.00 48.36
C GLY A 819 -32.80 30.40 49.65
N ALA A 820 -32.41 31.49 50.32
CA ALA A 820 -33.04 31.98 51.55
C ALA A 820 -33.80 33.31 51.37
N ALA A 821 -33.90 33.81 50.13
CA ALA A 821 -34.52 35.09 49.78
C ALA A 821 -35.50 34.99 48.59
N ALA A 822 -35.97 33.78 48.27
CA ALA A 822 -36.94 33.47 47.22
C ALA A 822 -38.02 32.52 47.77
#